data_AF-A0A6J0GMH8-F1
#
_entry.id   AF-A0A6J0GMH8-F1
#
_cell.length_a   1.000
_cell.length_b   1.000
_cell.length_c   1.000
_cell.angle_alpha   90.00
_cell.angle_beta   90.00
_cell.angle_gamma   90.00
#
_symmetry.space_group_name_H-M   'P 1'
#
loop_
_entity.id
_entity.type
_entity.pdbx_description
1 polymer ?
#
loop_
_entity_poly.entity_id
_entity_poly.type
_entity_poly.pdbx_seq_one_letter_code
_entity_poly.pdbx_strand_id
1 'polypeptide(L)'
;MELDPRTVTSEPASPTSSAGEEKMEITSELSSPTSHSRDSGFFGSIRRLSTWKSKQSPNKESGKEDTGTWKGKGLLRSFRSYEKNKTTICDGVEKIGENKEAEPIQGKPLSVMEINELIQKRQLLEAFASIKLLEDETISERNAEKYKDNPQELLRKSKDVNFLYNSIANAIQSIVEETLEASTVEETMLTSIVTLIAHEEAAHPNTDKAVHPGSDLLGRPRKWREMWREAINESAKKRVLKAPMASKEEDSSWLDLHLNFLQKLLREDLLKIKLSVKKCYPEEYQVCDTYVEAFHKAIASHLQHLCQRLLDFNELYTLLNWVANTYHSELFLGHPDLKPEVKTENLSLLLTPADWDKLKNNYIASAKEKIKSYFGNILRLEVTEKWEKEVHSEVEENLYHALLSFDIQTIIGEHMKLSGAISRSLETKMLELCMTELLEFIPRFEKEFEKAWSTAQDSPIFAPYVVAYINSFHDLMSGLETEFEVDTEELQKILAALTRNFTNIFLTKLKTKTQELLREVHRYVVKEYITQVIKHRWRMNRETRQEVSKKMDLEARIFHNTLIDQGSDSDWLVPAIHHIAKIIKEKKKDKIKVYVKKLCQNYPDIRKDHILAILARRGLGRTRRAAILRQVCHVLESSSGGEGNTLFAEIDVPVVICCF
;
A
#
# COMPACT_ATOMS: atom_id res chain seq x y z
N MET A 1 -26.75 44.64 12.33
CA MET A 1 -25.84 45.80 12.32
C MET A 1 -24.56 45.31 12.99
N GLU A 2 -23.51 45.17 12.18
CA GLU A 2 -22.08 45.15 12.52
C GLU A 2 -21.49 44.40 13.76
N LEU A 3 -20.51 43.55 13.42
CA LEU A 3 -19.20 43.32 14.07
C LEU A 3 -19.03 42.33 15.24
N ASP A 4 -18.36 41.23 14.87
CA ASP A 4 -17.47 40.32 15.64
C ASP A 4 -16.11 41.01 15.96
N PRO A 5 -15.07 40.38 16.59
CA PRO A 5 -15.00 39.21 17.49
C PRO A 5 -14.00 39.39 18.70
N ARG A 6 -13.75 38.28 19.44
CA ARG A 6 -12.54 37.90 20.25
C ARG A 6 -12.42 38.25 21.76
N THR A 7 -12.38 37.17 22.56
CA THR A 7 -11.41 36.84 23.63
C THR A 7 -11.54 35.33 23.89
N VAL A 8 -10.60 34.47 23.48
CA VAL A 8 -9.36 34.10 24.20
C VAL A 8 -9.62 33.75 25.67
N THR A 9 -9.68 32.46 25.96
CA THR A 9 -9.57 31.88 27.31
C THR A 9 -8.51 30.79 27.31
N SER A 10 -7.52 30.95 28.18
CA SER A 10 -6.39 30.04 28.39
C SER A 10 -6.22 29.84 29.88
N GLU A 11 -6.21 28.58 30.36
CA GLU A 11 -5.70 28.14 31.67
C GLU A 11 -6.01 26.63 31.86
N PRO A 12 -5.38 25.92 32.81
CA PRO A 12 -4.10 26.16 33.49
C PRO A 12 -3.16 24.93 33.46
N ALA A 13 -1.98 25.04 34.09
CA ALA A 13 -1.01 23.94 34.26
C ALA A 13 -0.60 23.77 35.73
N SER A 14 0.08 22.65 36.04
CA SER A 14 0.78 22.29 37.31
C SER A 14 -0.07 21.58 38.40
N PRO A 15 0.51 20.82 39.36
CA PRO A 15 1.95 20.65 39.65
C PRO A 15 2.49 19.21 39.93
N THR A 16 3.80 19.08 39.65
CA THR A 16 4.88 18.44 40.45
C THR A 16 4.64 17.24 41.39
N SER A 17 5.42 16.17 41.20
CA SER A 17 6.04 15.42 42.31
C SER A 17 7.43 14.87 41.90
N SER A 18 8.35 14.72 42.86
CA SER A 18 9.80 14.58 42.62
C SER A 18 10.44 13.36 43.28
N ALA A 19 11.26 12.61 42.53
CA ALA A 19 12.40 11.80 42.97
C ALA A 19 13.18 11.38 41.69
N GLY A 20 14.50 11.18 41.66
CA GLY A 20 15.48 11.26 42.74
C GLY A 20 16.68 10.34 42.43
N GLU A 21 17.57 10.80 41.55
CA GLU A 21 18.97 10.37 41.34
C GLU A 21 19.30 8.88 41.06
N GLU A 22 19.95 8.62 39.91
CA GLU A 22 21.36 8.22 39.92
C GLU A 22 22.06 8.61 38.60
N LYS A 23 23.27 9.19 38.70
CA LYS A 23 24.14 9.52 37.57
C LYS A 23 25.17 8.41 37.38
N MET A 24 25.44 8.00 36.14
CA MET A 24 26.78 7.55 35.77
C MET A 24 27.20 8.16 34.43
N GLU A 25 28.40 8.72 34.41
CA GLU A 25 28.90 9.64 33.38
C GLU A 25 30.09 8.99 32.67
N ILE A 26 29.98 8.74 31.36
CA ILE A 26 31.11 8.39 30.50
C ILE A 26 31.04 9.29 29.25
N THR A 27 32.07 10.10 29.08
CA THR A 27 32.23 11.10 28.02
C THR A 27 32.94 10.55 26.78
N SER A 28 32.99 11.39 25.72
CA SER A 28 33.80 11.28 24.48
C SER A 28 33.21 10.39 23.36
N GLU A 29 33.26 10.77 22.07
CA GLU A 29 33.68 12.04 21.45
C GLU A 29 33.05 12.24 20.05
N LEU A 30 33.28 13.40 19.43
CA LEU A 30 32.66 13.84 18.17
C LEU A 30 32.98 12.94 16.96
N SER A 31 32.00 12.74 16.07
CA SER A 31 32.16 13.15 14.66
C SER A 31 30.84 13.02 13.86
N SER A 32 30.36 14.16 13.34
CA SER A 32 29.25 14.21 12.38
C SER A 32 29.75 13.92 10.96
N PRO A 33 28.96 13.22 10.12
CA PRO A 33 29.01 13.42 8.68
C PRO A 33 27.67 13.87 8.10
N THR A 34 27.72 14.93 7.30
CA THR A 34 26.62 15.49 6.52
C THR A 34 26.11 14.45 5.51
N SER A 35 24.84 14.04 5.59
CA SER A 35 24.23 13.12 4.63
C SER A 35 23.68 13.86 3.41
N HIS A 36 24.36 13.77 2.27
CA HIS A 36 23.80 14.16 0.98
C HIS A 36 22.66 13.23 0.57
N SER A 37 21.55 13.81 0.11
CA SER A 37 20.42 13.05 -0.43
C SER A 37 20.79 12.28 -1.70
N ARG A 38 20.50 10.98 -1.71
CA ARG A 38 20.35 10.15 -2.91
C ARG A 38 19.28 9.10 -2.67
N ASP A 39 18.02 9.51 -2.83
CA ASP A 39 16.92 8.57 -2.99
C ASP A 39 17.02 7.88 -4.36
N SER A 40 17.13 6.56 -4.35
CA SER A 40 16.78 5.67 -5.47
C SER A 40 16.88 4.22 -4.98
N GLY A 41 15.76 3.70 -4.45
CA GLY A 41 15.74 2.37 -3.82
C GLY A 41 14.35 1.82 -3.50
N PHE A 42 13.31 2.23 -4.25
CA PHE A 42 11.98 1.65 -4.08
C PHE A 42 11.98 0.17 -4.53
N PHE A 43 11.47 -0.71 -3.67
CA PHE A 43 11.39 -2.18 -3.85
C PHE A 43 12.73 -2.94 -3.89
N GLY A 44 13.55 -2.75 -2.84
CA GLY A 44 14.74 -3.58 -2.59
C GLY A 44 14.52 -4.77 -1.63
N SER A 45 13.61 -4.65 -0.65
CA SER A 45 13.73 -5.40 0.62
C SER A 45 12.77 -6.58 0.81
N ILE A 46 11.71 -6.70 0.03
CA ILE A 46 10.74 -7.82 0.18
C ILE A 46 11.33 -9.09 -0.46
N ARG A 47 11.72 -10.06 0.39
CA ARG A 47 12.35 -11.37 0.10
C ARG A 47 13.19 -11.45 -1.18
N ARG A 48 14.47 -11.06 -1.07
CA ARG A 48 15.55 -11.57 -1.94
C ARG A 48 16.50 -12.49 -1.14
N LEU A 49 15.97 -13.60 -0.59
CA LEU A 49 16.81 -14.61 0.06
C LEU A 49 17.70 -15.32 -0.97
N SER A 50 18.93 -14.84 -1.07
CA SER A 50 20.03 -15.61 -1.62
C SER A 50 20.41 -16.75 -0.66
N THR A 51 20.84 -17.88 -1.22
CA THR A 51 21.21 -19.07 -0.46
C THR A 51 22.47 -18.83 0.37
N TRP A 52 22.32 -18.64 1.69
CA TRP A 52 23.47 -18.50 2.56
C TRP A 52 24.16 -19.86 2.76
N LYS A 53 25.20 -20.10 1.96
CA LYS A 53 26.03 -21.31 2.08
C LYS A 53 26.72 -21.36 3.45
N SER A 54 26.71 -22.56 4.03
CA SER A 54 27.46 -22.94 5.22
C SER A 54 28.93 -22.49 5.17
N LYS A 55 29.46 -22.08 6.33
CA LYS A 55 30.87 -21.72 6.51
C LYS A 55 31.75 -22.96 6.29
N GLN A 56 32.61 -22.91 5.29
CA GLN A 56 33.79 -23.80 5.22
C GLN A 56 35.03 -22.98 4.85
N SER A 57 36.15 -23.33 5.50
CA SER A 57 37.39 -22.55 5.57
C SER A 57 38.08 -22.36 4.21
N PRO A 58 38.87 -21.29 4.01
CA PRO A 58 39.50 -20.99 2.73
C PRO A 58 40.76 -21.86 2.50
N ASN A 59 40.84 -22.49 1.33
CA ASN A 59 42.12 -22.94 0.77
C ASN A 59 42.60 -21.94 -0.28
N LYS A 60 43.87 -21.55 -0.18
CA LYS A 60 44.58 -20.78 -1.21
C LYS A 60 44.74 -21.63 -2.46
N GLU A 61 44.51 -21.03 -3.62
CA GLU A 61 45.39 -21.26 -4.77
C GLU A 61 45.44 -20.03 -5.68
N SER A 62 46.55 -19.87 -6.41
CA SER A 62 46.97 -18.60 -6.99
C SER A 62 47.27 -18.71 -8.49
N GLY A 63 46.69 -17.81 -9.29
CA GLY A 63 47.05 -17.52 -10.68
C GLY A 63 46.37 -16.21 -11.07
N LYS A 64 47.11 -15.11 -11.21
CA LYS A 64 47.67 -14.60 -12.49
C LYS A 64 46.58 -14.34 -13.53
N GLU A 65 46.20 -13.07 -13.65
CA GLU A 65 46.73 -12.13 -14.66
C GLU A 65 46.13 -12.41 -16.04
N ASP A 66 45.18 -11.56 -16.45
CA ASP A 66 45.24 -11.01 -17.80
C ASP A 66 44.58 -9.62 -17.86
N THR A 67 45.32 -8.67 -18.44
CA THR A 67 44.93 -7.26 -18.55
C THR A 67 44.04 -7.00 -19.78
N GLY A 68 42.81 -6.53 -19.56
CA GLY A 68 41.84 -6.23 -20.62
C GLY A 68 41.37 -4.77 -20.62
N THR A 69 42.18 -3.87 -21.17
CA THR A 69 41.86 -2.43 -21.30
C THR A 69 40.71 -2.18 -22.28
N TRP A 70 39.60 -1.54 -21.86
CA TRP A 70 38.72 -0.83 -22.81
C TRP A 70 38.34 0.57 -22.32
N LYS A 71 38.49 1.55 -23.22
CA LYS A 71 38.33 2.99 -22.97
C LYS A 71 36.86 3.38 -22.84
N GLY A 72 36.56 4.28 -21.90
CA GLY A 72 35.26 4.95 -21.85
C GLY A 72 35.00 5.88 -23.04
N LYS A 73 33.73 6.19 -23.27
CA LYS A 73 33.27 7.33 -24.08
C LYS A 73 32.12 8.01 -23.35
N GLY A 74 32.42 9.14 -22.69
CA GLY A 74 31.40 10.10 -22.32
C GLY A 74 30.95 10.89 -23.56
N LEU A 75 29.68 11.26 -23.62
CA LEU A 75 29.12 12.13 -24.65
C LEU A 75 28.55 13.41 -24.00
N LEU A 76 29.45 14.23 -23.47
CA LEU A 76 29.19 15.64 -23.19
C LEU A 76 29.39 16.43 -24.49
N ARG A 77 28.31 16.94 -25.10
CA ARG A 77 28.40 18.03 -26.09
C ARG A 77 28.00 19.34 -25.43
N SER A 78 29.00 20.12 -25.06
CA SER A 78 28.86 21.55 -24.78
C SER A 78 28.64 22.29 -26.10
N PHE A 79 27.59 23.12 -26.16
CA PHE A 79 27.62 24.31 -26.99
C PHE A 79 28.52 25.34 -26.29
N ARG A 80 29.39 26.02 -27.04
CA ARG A 80 30.20 27.13 -26.50
C ARG A 80 30.21 28.31 -27.49
N SER A 81 29.84 29.45 -26.92
CA SER A 81 29.86 30.82 -27.46
C SER A 81 31.01 31.12 -28.44
N TYR A 82 30.66 31.89 -29.47
CA TYR A 82 31.56 32.84 -30.13
C TYR A 82 31.55 34.16 -29.36
N GLU A 83 32.74 34.72 -29.08
CA GLU A 83 33.00 36.16 -29.17
C GLU A 83 34.48 36.47 -28.95
N LYS A 84 35.10 37.24 -29.88
CA LYS A 84 36.03 38.32 -29.53
C LYS A 84 36.32 39.27 -30.70
N ASN A 85 36.05 40.55 -30.46
CA ASN A 85 36.35 41.66 -31.37
C ASN A 85 37.84 42.06 -31.33
N LYS A 86 38.30 42.78 -32.37
CA LYS A 86 39.25 43.89 -32.19
C LYS A 86 39.17 44.95 -33.31
N THR A 87 39.36 46.20 -32.88
CA THR A 87 39.26 47.49 -33.57
C THR A 87 40.51 47.82 -34.43
N THR A 88 40.68 48.95 -35.16
CA THR A 88 40.63 50.37 -34.71
C THR A 88 40.87 51.40 -35.86
N ILE A 89 40.38 52.66 -35.68
CA ILE A 89 40.94 53.96 -36.18
C ILE A 89 40.88 54.22 -37.72
N CYS A 90 40.53 55.38 -38.30
CA CYS A 90 39.98 56.72 -37.93
C CYS A 90 39.52 57.42 -39.26
N ASP A 91 39.07 58.69 -39.43
CA ASP A 91 38.87 59.89 -38.58
C ASP A 91 37.88 60.90 -39.24
N GLY A 92 37.51 61.98 -38.50
CA GLY A 92 37.28 63.39 -38.92
C GLY A 92 36.49 63.71 -40.21
N VAL A 93 35.43 64.54 -40.20
CA VAL A 93 35.43 65.98 -39.82
C VAL A 93 34.00 66.48 -39.44
N GLU A 94 33.97 67.59 -38.71
CA GLU A 94 32.90 68.59 -38.41
C GLU A 94 31.78 68.81 -39.49
N LYS A 95 30.60 69.43 -39.29
CA LYS A 95 29.90 70.14 -38.17
C LYS A 95 28.44 70.50 -38.57
N ILE A 96 27.61 70.89 -37.59
CA ILE A 96 26.43 71.80 -37.67
C ILE A 96 25.13 71.28 -38.36
N GLY A 97 23.98 71.67 -37.78
CA GLY A 97 22.61 71.45 -38.30
C GLY A 97 21.69 70.84 -37.25
N GLU A 98 21.43 71.52 -36.14
CA GLU A 98 20.15 72.22 -35.87
C GLU A 98 18.95 71.30 -35.55
N ASN A 99 18.28 71.61 -34.43
CA ASN A 99 17.00 70.99 -34.08
C ASN A 99 15.99 71.17 -35.21
N LYS A 100 15.31 70.09 -35.59
CA LYS A 100 14.01 70.18 -36.26
C LYS A 100 12.97 69.50 -35.41
N GLU A 101 11.97 70.28 -35.02
CA GLU A 101 10.70 69.79 -34.50
C GLU A 101 10.11 68.78 -35.50
N ALA A 102 9.40 67.77 -34.99
CA ALA A 102 8.71 66.82 -35.85
C ALA A 102 7.58 67.54 -36.59
N GLU A 103 7.79 67.81 -37.88
CA GLU A 103 6.75 68.34 -38.76
C GLU A 103 5.56 67.35 -38.83
N PRO A 104 4.32 67.84 -38.86
CA PRO A 104 3.15 66.98 -38.97
C PRO A 104 3.10 66.35 -40.37
N ILE A 105 2.91 65.03 -40.43
CA ILE A 105 2.82 64.29 -41.70
C ILE A 105 1.52 64.67 -42.43
N GLN A 106 1.57 65.71 -43.25
CA GLN A 106 0.64 65.88 -44.37
C GLN A 106 1.07 64.93 -45.50
N GLY A 107 0.57 63.70 -45.43
CA GLY A 107 0.81 62.67 -46.42
C GLY A 107 -0.45 61.87 -46.70
N LYS A 108 -0.67 61.52 -47.98
CA LYS A 108 -1.71 60.57 -48.41
C LYS A 108 -1.69 59.31 -47.54
N PRO A 109 -2.83 58.72 -47.16
CA PRO A 109 -2.82 57.44 -46.45
C PRO A 109 -2.11 56.37 -47.30
N LEU A 110 -1.24 55.60 -46.64
CA LEU A 110 -0.51 54.49 -47.26
C LEU A 110 -1.48 53.41 -47.76
N SER A 111 -1.08 52.68 -48.79
CA SER A 111 -1.86 51.56 -49.32
C SER A 111 -2.00 50.47 -48.25
N VAL A 112 -3.15 49.79 -48.24
CA VAL A 112 -3.42 48.60 -47.41
C VAL A 112 -2.29 47.55 -47.54
N MET A 113 -1.68 47.45 -48.72
CA MET A 113 -0.56 46.53 -48.97
C MET A 113 0.74 46.99 -48.28
N GLU A 114 1.06 48.28 -48.32
CA GLU A 114 2.26 48.88 -47.70
C GLU A 114 2.18 48.80 -46.17
N ILE A 115 0.99 49.05 -45.61
CA ILE A 115 0.74 48.91 -44.18
C ILE A 115 0.88 47.45 -43.74
N ASN A 116 0.35 46.50 -44.52
CA ASN A 116 0.54 45.08 -44.23
C ASN A 116 2.03 44.68 -44.29
N GLU A 117 2.82 45.24 -45.22
CA GLU A 117 4.28 45.04 -45.21
C GLU A 117 4.97 45.60 -43.95
N LEU A 118 4.55 46.76 -43.44
CA LEU A 118 5.08 47.31 -42.18
C LEU A 118 4.77 46.40 -40.98
N ILE A 119 3.58 45.77 -40.96
CA ILE A 119 3.22 44.76 -39.96
C ILE A 119 4.14 43.52 -40.09
N GLN A 120 4.37 43.02 -41.30
CA GLN A 120 5.30 41.89 -41.53
C GLN A 120 6.75 42.23 -41.12
N LYS A 121 7.17 43.48 -41.30
CA LYS A 121 8.48 44.03 -40.86
C LYS A 121 8.54 44.36 -39.35
N ARG A 122 7.47 44.09 -38.59
CA ARG A 122 7.32 44.39 -37.15
C ARG A 122 7.45 45.87 -36.77
N GLN A 123 7.28 46.80 -37.71
CA GLN A 123 7.21 48.25 -37.46
C GLN A 123 5.81 48.64 -36.99
N LEU A 124 5.37 48.07 -35.86
CA LEU A 124 3.97 48.07 -35.45
C LEU A 124 3.42 49.47 -35.14
N LEU A 125 4.25 50.39 -34.64
CA LEU A 125 3.85 51.77 -34.32
C LEU A 125 3.55 52.60 -35.59
N GLU A 126 4.40 52.48 -36.62
CA GLU A 126 4.20 53.12 -37.92
C GLU A 126 2.97 52.53 -38.64
N ALA A 127 2.80 51.21 -38.55
CA ALA A 127 1.60 50.53 -39.07
C ALA A 127 0.33 51.02 -38.35
N PHE A 128 0.32 51.11 -37.02
CA PHE A 128 -0.85 51.59 -36.27
C PHE A 128 -1.24 53.03 -36.61
N ALA A 129 -0.27 53.95 -36.67
CA ALA A 129 -0.53 55.33 -37.07
C ALA A 129 -1.15 55.41 -38.48
N SER A 130 -0.69 54.57 -39.40
CA SER A 130 -1.19 54.50 -40.78
C SER A 130 -2.61 53.89 -40.86
N ILE A 131 -2.92 52.87 -40.06
CA ILE A 131 -4.27 52.30 -39.97
C ILE A 131 -5.24 53.32 -39.37
N LYS A 132 -4.83 54.04 -38.32
CA LYS A 132 -5.68 55.07 -37.70
C LYS A 132 -6.03 56.18 -38.69
N LEU A 133 -5.09 56.63 -39.52
CA LEU A 133 -5.36 57.58 -40.60
C LEU A 133 -6.36 57.05 -41.64
N LEU A 134 -6.27 55.77 -42.01
CA LEU A 134 -7.27 55.11 -42.89
C LEU A 134 -8.64 54.96 -42.22
N GLU A 135 -8.68 54.69 -40.92
CA GLU A 135 -9.93 54.61 -40.16
C GLU A 135 -10.59 55.99 -40.02
N ASP A 136 -9.83 57.02 -39.67
CA ASP A 136 -10.29 58.41 -39.59
C ASP A 136 -10.76 58.94 -40.96
N GLU A 137 -10.10 58.57 -42.06
CA GLU A 137 -10.59 58.83 -43.43
C GLU A 137 -11.91 58.10 -43.68
N THR A 138 -11.99 56.80 -43.39
CA THR A 138 -13.20 55.98 -43.62
C THR A 138 -14.39 56.46 -42.78
N ILE A 139 -14.16 56.92 -41.54
CA ILE A 139 -15.15 57.54 -40.67
C ILE A 139 -15.57 58.90 -41.21
N SER A 140 -14.63 59.72 -41.69
CA SER A 140 -14.92 61.03 -42.29
C SER A 140 -15.74 60.90 -43.57
N GLU A 141 -15.41 59.93 -44.43
CA GLU A 141 -16.17 59.65 -45.66
C GLU A 141 -17.56 59.05 -45.39
N ARG A 142 -17.70 58.26 -44.32
CA ARG A 142 -19.01 57.81 -43.81
C ARG A 142 -19.85 58.99 -43.34
N ASN A 143 -19.29 59.87 -42.52
CA ASN A 143 -19.98 61.01 -41.92
C ASN A 143 -20.34 62.08 -42.96
N ALA A 144 -19.55 62.21 -44.03
CA ALA A 144 -19.84 63.05 -45.19
C ALA A 144 -20.84 62.42 -46.18
N GLU A 145 -21.42 61.25 -45.86
CA GLU A 145 -22.38 60.49 -46.69
C GLU A 145 -21.89 60.18 -48.13
N LYS A 146 -20.57 60.21 -48.33
CA LYS A 146 -19.87 60.22 -49.63
C LYS A 146 -20.14 58.98 -50.49
N TYR A 147 -20.61 57.90 -49.86
CA TYR A 147 -20.91 56.59 -50.45
C TYR A 147 -22.39 56.21 -50.45
N LYS A 148 -23.32 57.19 -50.38
CA LYS A 148 -24.78 56.95 -50.45
C LYS A 148 -25.20 56.05 -51.61
N ASP A 149 -24.55 56.17 -52.76
CA ASP A 149 -24.85 55.40 -53.98
C ASP A 149 -24.05 54.07 -54.09
N ASN A 150 -23.05 53.83 -53.24
CA ASN A 150 -22.23 52.62 -53.26
C ASN A 150 -21.85 52.12 -51.85
N PRO A 151 -22.80 51.54 -51.10
CA PRO A 151 -22.54 51.00 -49.76
C PRO A 151 -21.54 49.83 -49.76
N GLN A 152 -21.28 49.22 -50.93
CA GLN A 152 -20.41 48.06 -51.08
C GLN A 152 -18.92 48.44 -51.06
N GLU A 153 -18.55 49.67 -51.42
CA GLU A 153 -17.18 50.18 -51.26
C GLU A 153 -16.86 50.58 -49.82
N LEU A 154 -17.81 51.21 -49.12
CA LEU A 154 -17.65 51.49 -47.68
C LEU A 154 -17.45 50.18 -46.89
N LEU A 155 -18.18 49.12 -47.25
CA LEU A 155 -18.02 47.78 -46.66
C LEU A 155 -16.68 47.11 -47.02
N ARG A 156 -16.08 47.43 -48.18
CA ARG A 156 -14.73 46.95 -48.53
C ARG A 156 -13.68 47.66 -47.66
N LYS A 157 -13.68 49.00 -47.65
CA LYS A 157 -12.77 49.78 -46.79
C LYS A 157 -12.86 49.37 -45.32
N SER A 158 -14.07 49.16 -44.78
CA SER A 158 -14.24 48.73 -43.38
C SER A 158 -13.69 47.31 -43.12
N LYS A 159 -13.77 46.40 -44.10
CA LYS A 159 -13.15 45.07 -44.02
C LYS A 159 -11.64 45.12 -44.15
N ASP A 160 -11.10 46.00 -44.98
CA ASP A 160 -9.65 46.17 -45.15
C ASP A 160 -9.01 46.75 -43.88
N VAL A 161 -9.62 47.78 -43.28
CA VAL A 161 -9.22 48.31 -41.95
C VAL A 161 -9.31 47.23 -40.87
N ASN A 162 -10.39 46.45 -40.84
CA ASN A 162 -10.55 45.35 -39.90
C ASN A 162 -9.52 44.21 -40.11
N PHE A 163 -9.14 43.94 -41.36
CA PHE A 163 -8.08 42.98 -41.69
C PHE A 163 -6.71 43.45 -41.17
N LEU A 164 -6.36 44.73 -41.39
CA LEU A 164 -5.11 45.30 -40.89
C LEU A 164 -5.04 45.28 -39.35
N TYR A 165 -6.13 45.61 -38.66
CA TYR A 165 -6.19 45.49 -37.20
C TYR A 165 -6.06 44.05 -36.71
N ASN A 166 -6.66 43.07 -37.40
CA ASN A 166 -6.47 41.65 -37.10
C ASN A 166 -5.01 41.20 -37.36
N SER A 167 -4.36 41.71 -38.40
CA SER A 167 -2.93 41.46 -38.67
C SER A 167 -2.03 42.00 -37.56
N ILE A 168 -2.33 43.17 -36.98
CA ILE A 168 -1.61 43.65 -35.78
C ILE A 168 -1.88 42.73 -34.57
N ALA A 169 -3.14 42.31 -34.33
CA ALA A 169 -3.45 41.40 -33.23
C ALA A 169 -2.67 40.08 -33.34
N ASN A 170 -2.60 39.50 -34.54
CA ASN A 170 -1.78 38.31 -34.82
C ASN A 170 -0.29 38.56 -34.60
N ALA A 171 0.23 39.75 -34.94
CA ALA A 171 1.63 40.11 -34.70
C ALA A 171 1.93 40.27 -33.19
N ILE A 172 1.02 40.86 -32.41
CA ILE A 172 1.11 40.92 -30.94
C ILE A 172 1.17 39.50 -30.38
N GLN A 173 0.30 38.59 -30.83
CA GLN A 173 0.32 37.21 -30.39
C GLN A 173 1.64 36.50 -30.73
N SER A 174 2.14 36.63 -31.96
CA SER A 174 3.40 36.02 -32.39
C SER A 174 4.58 36.47 -31.52
N ILE A 175 4.69 37.77 -31.25
CA ILE A 175 5.78 38.33 -30.45
C ILE A 175 5.66 37.87 -28.98
N VAL A 176 4.46 37.81 -28.41
CA VAL A 176 4.24 37.29 -27.04
C VAL A 176 4.62 35.81 -26.94
N GLU A 177 4.26 34.98 -27.92
CA GLU A 177 4.65 33.56 -27.96
C GLU A 177 6.17 33.39 -28.11
N GLU A 178 6.79 34.13 -29.04
CA GLU A 178 8.25 34.13 -29.24
C GLU A 178 9.03 34.65 -28.03
N THR A 179 8.43 35.50 -27.19
CA THR A 179 9.08 36.03 -25.98
C THR A 179 9.48 34.92 -25.00
N LEU A 180 8.74 33.80 -24.95
CA LEU A 180 9.11 32.64 -24.16
C LEU A 180 10.13 31.74 -24.90
N GLU A 181 10.00 31.57 -26.23
CA GLU A 181 10.84 30.65 -27.00
C GLU A 181 12.25 31.18 -27.34
N ALA A 182 12.41 32.48 -27.56
CA ALA A 182 13.68 33.09 -27.98
C ALA A 182 14.74 33.09 -26.86
N SER A 183 16.01 32.86 -27.18
CA SER A 183 17.11 32.89 -26.20
C SER A 183 17.39 34.29 -25.63
N THR A 184 16.96 35.33 -26.32
CA THR A 184 17.14 36.75 -25.99
C THR A 184 15.80 37.46 -26.10
N VAL A 185 15.48 38.30 -25.13
CA VAL A 185 14.26 39.12 -25.16
C VAL A 185 14.56 40.40 -25.93
N GLU A 186 13.83 40.66 -27.02
CA GLU A 186 13.93 41.92 -27.76
C GLU A 186 13.14 43.01 -27.01
N GLU A 187 13.79 43.64 -26.03
CA GLU A 187 13.20 44.66 -25.15
C GLU A 187 12.52 45.81 -25.93
N THR A 188 13.07 46.16 -27.10
CA THR A 188 12.53 47.17 -28.02
C THR A 188 11.17 46.78 -28.62
N MET A 189 10.96 45.50 -28.96
CA MET A 189 9.68 45.03 -29.51
C MET A 189 8.60 44.96 -28.44
N LEU A 190 8.94 44.51 -27.23
CA LEU A 190 8.00 44.50 -26.10
C LEU A 190 7.55 45.92 -25.71
N THR A 191 8.49 46.86 -25.64
CA THR A 191 8.19 48.27 -25.35
C THR A 191 7.33 48.89 -26.47
N SER A 192 7.55 48.48 -27.73
CA SER A 192 6.73 48.90 -28.87
C SER A 192 5.29 48.36 -28.77
N ILE A 193 5.08 47.14 -28.27
CA ILE A 193 3.74 46.59 -28.02
C ILE A 193 3.02 47.36 -26.91
N VAL A 194 3.71 47.67 -25.81
CA VAL A 194 3.12 48.46 -24.71
C VAL A 194 2.66 49.84 -25.18
N THR A 195 3.52 50.56 -25.91
CA THR A 195 3.19 51.89 -26.44
C THR A 195 2.05 51.83 -27.47
N LEU A 196 1.97 50.76 -28.26
CA LEU A 196 0.88 50.50 -29.20
C LEU A 196 -0.46 50.19 -28.51
N ILE A 197 -0.47 49.41 -27.43
CA ILE A 197 -1.70 49.17 -26.63
C ILE A 197 -2.15 50.47 -25.95
N ALA A 198 -1.23 51.26 -25.40
CA ALA A 198 -1.54 52.57 -24.81
C ALA A 198 -2.11 53.55 -25.87
N HIS A 199 -1.58 53.53 -27.10
CA HIS A 199 -2.13 54.32 -28.21
C HIS A 199 -3.51 53.84 -28.69
N GLU A 200 -3.83 52.54 -28.60
CA GLU A 200 -5.19 52.01 -28.87
C GLU A 200 -6.19 52.47 -27.81
N GLU A 201 -5.84 52.32 -26.53
CA GLU A 201 -6.67 52.74 -25.39
C GLU A 201 -6.91 54.27 -25.37
N ALA A 202 -5.91 55.06 -25.80
CA ALA A 202 -6.06 56.51 -25.97
C ALA A 202 -6.83 56.91 -27.24
N ALA A 203 -6.78 56.11 -28.31
CA ALA A 203 -7.51 56.37 -29.56
C ALA A 203 -9.00 56.01 -29.45
N HIS A 204 -9.34 54.96 -28.70
CA HIS A 204 -10.69 54.42 -28.58
C HIS A 204 -11.09 54.23 -27.10
N PRO A 205 -11.37 55.32 -26.36
CA PRO A 205 -11.84 55.20 -24.98
C PRO A 205 -13.15 54.41 -24.91
N ASN A 206 -13.24 53.48 -23.94
CA ASN A 206 -14.42 52.65 -23.72
C ASN A 206 -15.68 53.53 -23.53
N THR A 207 -16.57 53.48 -24.51
CA THR A 207 -17.89 54.11 -24.44
C THR A 207 -18.95 53.02 -24.34
N ASP A 208 -19.55 52.89 -23.14
CA ASP A 208 -20.60 51.92 -22.82
C ASP A 208 -21.94 52.21 -23.53
N LYS A 209 -21.94 52.17 -24.86
CA LYS A 209 -23.16 52.19 -25.68
C LYS A 209 -23.49 50.79 -26.15
N ALA A 210 -24.65 50.31 -25.70
CA ALA A 210 -25.15 48.96 -25.92
C ALA A 210 -25.08 48.51 -27.39
N VAL A 211 -24.66 47.26 -27.57
CA VAL A 211 -24.41 46.65 -28.89
C VAL A 211 -25.72 46.12 -29.50
N HIS A 212 -25.99 46.52 -30.74
CA HIS A 212 -26.84 45.73 -31.64
C HIS A 212 -25.95 44.81 -32.50
N PRO A 213 -26.25 43.50 -32.61
CA PRO A 213 -25.51 42.60 -33.49
C PRO A 213 -25.59 43.07 -34.95
N GLY A 214 -24.43 43.28 -35.59
CA GLY A 214 -24.33 43.72 -36.99
C GLY A 214 -24.01 45.20 -37.23
N SER A 215 -23.69 45.98 -36.18
CA SER A 215 -23.16 47.35 -36.34
C SER A 215 -21.65 47.35 -36.63
N ASP A 216 -21.18 48.27 -37.50
CA ASP A 216 -19.77 48.38 -37.90
C ASP A 216 -18.81 48.51 -36.70
N LEU A 217 -17.61 47.93 -36.86
CA LEU A 217 -16.53 47.93 -35.89
C LEU A 217 -15.57 49.13 -35.99
N LEU A 218 -15.86 50.08 -36.88
CA LEU A 218 -15.06 51.29 -37.08
C LEU A 218 -15.14 52.22 -35.85
N GLY A 219 -13.99 52.69 -35.39
CA GLY A 219 -13.83 53.62 -34.26
C GLY A 219 -14.07 53.01 -32.88
N ARG A 220 -14.14 51.67 -32.76
CA ARG A 220 -14.41 50.97 -31.49
C ARG A 220 -13.13 50.42 -30.86
N PRO A 221 -13.02 50.38 -29.51
CA PRO A 221 -11.93 49.70 -28.83
C PRO A 221 -11.88 48.24 -29.25
N ARG A 222 -10.70 47.82 -29.71
CA ARG A 222 -10.34 46.43 -30.01
C ARG A 222 -9.81 45.71 -28.77
N LYS A 223 -9.61 46.42 -27.66
CA LYS A 223 -9.27 45.87 -26.34
C LYS A 223 -7.99 45.05 -26.41
N TRP A 224 -6.92 45.62 -26.97
CA TRP A 224 -5.67 44.91 -27.19
C TRP A 224 -5.01 44.42 -25.89
N ARG A 225 -5.32 45.03 -24.74
CA ARG A 225 -4.96 44.52 -23.41
C ARG A 225 -5.65 43.19 -23.05
N GLU A 226 -6.88 42.93 -23.51
CA GLU A 226 -7.55 41.63 -23.32
C GLU A 226 -6.93 40.57 -24.23
N MET A 227 -6.74 40.86 -25.53
CA MET A 227 -6.08 39.93 -26.45
C MET A 227 -4.60 39.64 -26.08
N TRP A 228 -3.88 40.60 -25.51
CA TRP A 228 -2.54 40.38 -24.95
C TRP A 228 -2.57 39.37 -23.79
N ARG A 229 -3.55 39.45 -22.88
CA ARG A 229 -3.73 38.43 -21.82
C ARG A 229 -4.10 37.06 -22.40
N GLU A 230 -4.91 37.00 -23.45
CA GLU A 230 -5.24 35.74 -24.12
C GLU A 230 -4.02 35.12 -24.82
N ALA A 231 -3.20 35.93 -25.49
CA ALA A 231 -1.94 35.51 -26.08
C ALA A 231 -0.96 34.97 -25.02
N ILE A 232 -0.88 35.60 -23.83
CA ILE A 232 -0.10 35.08 -22.69
C ILE A 232 -0.63 33.70 -22.27
N ASN A 233 -1.95 33.54 -22.11
CA ASN A 233 -2.57 32.26 -21.74
C ASN A 233 -2.27 31.14 -22.75
N GLU A 234 -2.41 31.40 -24.06
CA GLU A 234 -2.08 30.40 -25.09
C GLU A 234 -0.57 30.14 -25.20
N SER A 235 0.30 31.14 -24.98
CA SER A 235 1.76 30.95 -24.93
C SER A 235 2.17 30.02 -23.78
N ALA A 236 1.62 30.24 -22.57
CA ALA A 236 1.84 29.41 -21.39
C ALA A 236 1.34 27.97 -21.61
N LYS A 237 0.15 27.82 -22.21
CA LYS A 237 -0.45 26.52 -22.55
C LYS A 237 0.34 25.76 -23.60
N LYS A 238 0.76 26.41 -24.70
CA LYS A 238 1.67 25.83 -25.70
C LYS A 238 2.97 25.35 -25.06
N ARG A 239 3.54 26.15 -24.15
CA ARG A 239 4.78 25.83 -23.42
C ARG A 239 4.65 24.62 -22.50
N VAL A 240 3.54 24.51 -21.75
CA VAL A 240 3.22 23.33 -20.92
C VAL A 240 3.02 22.08 -21.78
N LEU A 241 2.29 22.19 -22.91
CA LEU A 241 2.07 21.07 -23.85
C LEU A 241 3.34 20.63 -24.59
N LYS A 242 4.37 21.49 -24.69
CA LYS A 242 5.69 21.19 -25.27
C LYS A 242 6.56 20.32 -24.35
N ALA A 243 6.13 20.06 -23.11
CA ALA A 243 6.81 19.15 -22.19
C ALA A 243 6.74 17.70 -22.70
N PRO A 244 7.88 16.97 -22.84
CA PRO A 244 7.86 15.58 -23.26
C PRO A 244 6.96 14.74 -22.36
N MET A 245 6.01 14.05 -22.97
CA MET A 245 5.31 12.91 -22.37
C MET A 245 5.92 11.66 -23.01
N ALA A 246 6.80 10.97 -22.27
CA ALA A 246 7.27 9.66 -22.70
C ALA A 246 6.09 8.68 -22.77
N SER A 247 6.20 7.63 -23.58
CA SER A 247 5.15 6.62 -23.68
C SER A 247 5.04 5.86 -22.35
N LYS A 248 3.84 5.35 -22.03
CA LYS A 248 3.61 4.49 -20.84
C LYS A 248 4.41 3.17 -20.91
N GLU A 249 4.98 2.83 -22.07
CA GLU A 249 5.60 1.55 -22.38
C GLU A 249 7.13 1.59 -22.26
N GLU A 250 7.75 2.78 -22.29
CA GLU A 250 9.21 2.95 -22.26
C GLU A 250 9.76 3.25 -20.86
N ASP A 251 9.04 4.00 -20.02
CA ASP A 251 9.50 4.39 -18.67
C ASP A 251 8.41 4.25 -17.60
N SER A 252 8.64 3.39 -16.61
CA SER A 252 7.76 3.21 -15.42
C SER A 252 7.63 4.45 -14.52
N SER A 253 8.44 5.49 -14.79
CA SER A 253 8.47 6.78 -14.08
C SER A 253 8.27 7.97 -15.03
N TRP A 254 7.62 7.77 -16.19
CA TRP A 254 7.37 8.85 -17.16
C TRP A 254 6.69 10.08 -16.52
N LEU A 255 5.80 9.89 -15.54
CA LEU A 255 5.11 10.98 -14.86
C LEU A 255 6.03 11.76 -13.93
N ASP A 256 6.94 11.10 -13.21
CA ASP A 256 7.98 11.77 -12.41
C ASP A 256 8.87 12.62 -13.32
N LEU A 257 9.33 12.07 -14.45
CA LEU A 257 10.15 12.77 -15.43
C LEU A 257 9.42 13.96 -16.04
N HIS A 258 8.14 13.79 -16.38
CA HIS A 258 7.29 14.84 -16.95
C HIS A 258 7.05 16.00 -15.97
N LEU A 259 6.70 15.70 -14.71
CA LEU A 259 6.48 16.72 -13.68
C LEU A 259 7.77 17.46 -13.29
N ASN A 260 8.91 16.75 -13.22
CA ASN A 260 10.22 17.38 -13.03
C ASN A 260 10.59 18.29 -14.21
N PHE A 261 10.28 17.89 -15.45
CA PHE A 261 10.53 18.71 -16.63
C PHE A 261 9.65 19.96 -16.65
N LEU A 262 8.36 19.84 -16.32
CA LEU A 262 7.45 20.98 -16.13
C LEU A 262 7.93 21.93 -15.02
N GLN A 263 8.38 21.39 -13.89
CA GLN A 263 8.93 22.18 -12.79
C GLN A 263 10.17 22.97 -13.22
N LYS A 264 11.09 22.33 -13.97
CA LYS A 264 12.28 22.99 -14.50
C LYS A 264 11.93 24.07 -15.53
N LEU A 265 11.10 23.74 -16.52
CA LEU A 265 10.65 24.69 -17.55
C LEU A 265 10.02 25.93 -16.94
N LEU A 266 9.03 25.76 -16.06
CA LEU A 266 8.32 26.89 -15.49
C LEU A 266 9.25 27.76 -14.64
N ARG A 267 10.20 27.17 -13.90
CA ARG A 267 11.17 27.95 -13.14
C ARG A 267 12.07 28.78 -14.07
N GLU A 268 12.58 28.20 -15.15
CA GLU A 268 13.42 28.92 -16.13
C GLU A 268 12.63 30.06 -16.81
N ASP A 269 11.38 29.80 -17.22
CA ASP A 269 10.53 30.80 -17.87
C ASP A 269 10.09 31.92 -16.91
N LEU A 270 9.69 31.61 -15.66
CA LEU A 270 9.35 32.62 -14.65
C LEU A 270 10.55 33.49 -14.26
N LEU A 271 11.75 32.92 -14.14
CA LEU A 271 12.98 33.69 -13.91
C LEU A 271 13.29 34.63 -15.09
N LYS A 272 13.10 34.17 -16.33
CA LYS A 272 13.23 34.99 -17.55
C LYS A 272 12.23 36.14 -17.57
N ILE A 273 10.98 35.89 -17.19
CA ILE A 273 9.92 36.90 -17.09
C ILE A 273 10.30 37.96 -16.05
N LYS A 274 10.72 37.55 -14.86
CA LYS A 274 11.15 38.46 -13.78
C LYS A 274 12.38 39.31 -14.15
N LEU A 275 13.42 38.68 -14.70
CA LEU A 275 14.71 39.35 -14.94
C LEU A 275 14.74 40.24 -16.18
N SER A 276 13.93 39.92 -17.20
CA SER A 276 13.97 40.58 -18.51
C SER A 276 12.63 41.19 -18.91
N VAL A 277 11.53 40.42 -18.84
CA VAL A 277 10.23 40.89 -19.32
C VAL A 277 9.65 42.00 -18.43
N LYS A 278 9.77 41.89 -17.09
CA LYS A 278 9.24 42.92 -16.16
C LYS A 278 9.76 44.33 -16.50
N LYS A 279 11.02 44.47 -16.90
CA LYS A 279 11.64 45.77 -17.24
C LYS A 279 11.01 46.48 -18.44
N CYS A 280 10.33 45.73 -19.32
CA CYS A 280 9.76 46.24 -20.56
C CYS A 280 8.30 46.74 -20.40
N TYR A 281 7.69 46.55 -19.23
CA TYR A 281 6.27 46.82 -19.01
C TYR A 281 6.04 47.74 -17.79
N PRO A 282 5.07 48.68 -17.84
CA PRO A 282 4.64 49.46 -16.69
C PRO A 282 4.04 48.58 -15.59
N GLU A 283 4.21 48.99 -14.33
CA GLU A 283 3.72 48.24 -13.15
C GLU A 283 2.20 48.01 -13.18
N GLU A 284 1.44 48.88 -13.87
CA GLU A 284 -0.01 48.77 -14.15
C GLU A 284 -0.42 47.47 -14.86
N TYR A 285 0.50 46.83 -15.59
CA TYR A 285 0.21 45.60 -16.33
C TYR A 285 0.34 44.33 -15.48
N GLN A 286 0.91 44.41 -14.26
CA GLN A 286 1.11 43.28 -13.34
C GLN A 286 1.56 41.99 -14.06
N VAL A 287 2.59 42.12 -14.89
CA VAL A 287 2.98 41.10 -15.86
C VAL A 287 3.37 39.80 -15.19
N CYS A 288 4.12 39.85 -14.09
CA CYS A 288 4.50 38.67 -13.31
C CYS A 288 3.27 37.89 -12.82
N ASP A 289 2.29 38.58 -12.21
CA ASP A 289 1.05 37.95 -11.73
C ASP A 289 0.25 37.35 -12.91
N THR A 290 0.09 38.11 -13.99
CA THR A 290 -0.62 37.66 -15.21
C THR A 290 -0.01 36.40 -15.82
N TYR A 291 1.32 36.30 -15.90
CA TYR A 291 2.00 35.09 -16.39
C TYR A 291 1.88 33.92 -15.38
N VAL A 292 1.98 34.17 -14.08
CA VAL A 292 1.82 33.11 -13.06
C VAL A 292 0.40 32.55 -13.09
N GLU A 293 -0.64 33.39 -13.17
CA GLU A 293 -2.03 32.96 -13.35
C GLU A 293 -2.21 32.14 -14.64
N ALA A 294 -1.65 32.59 -15.76
CA ALA A 294 -1.71 31.88 -17.03
C ALA A 294 -1.05 30.49 -16.97
N PHE A 295 0.14 30.38 -16.38
CA PHE A 295 0.82 29.10 -16.17
C PHE A 295 0.07 28.21 -15.16
N HIS A 296 -0.47 28.79 -14.08
CA HIS A 296 -1.28 28.06 -13.11
C HIS A 296 -2.52 27.45 -13.78
N LYS A 297 -3.25 28.23 -14.57
CA LYS A 297 -4.43 27.78 -15.34
C LYS A 297 -4.08 26.73 -16.40
N ALA A 298 -2.95 26.88 -17.08
CA ALA A 298 -2.44 25.90 -18.04
C ALA A 298 -2.09 24.56 -17.37
N ILE A 299 -1.39 24.59 -16.23
CA ILE A 299 -1.04 23.38 -15.46
C ILE A 299 -2.30 22.75 -14.86
N ALA A 300 -3.22 23.51 -14.28
CA ALA A 300 -4.50 23.00 -13.78
C ALA A 300 -5.26 22.22 -14.87
N SER A 301 -5.41 22.82 -16.06
CA SER A 301 -6.07 22.20 -17.21
C SER A 301 -5.37 20.91 -17.67
N HIS A 302 -4.03 20.91 -17.69
CA HIS A 302 -3.22 19.75 -18.06
C HIS A 302 -3.32 18.62 -17.03
N LEU A 303 -3.22 18.94 -15.73
CA LEU A 303 -3.38 17.96 -14.66
C LEU A 303 -4.79 17.37 -14.61
N GLN A 304 -5.84 18.17 -14.86
CA GLN A 304 -7.20 17.66 -15.00
C GLN A 304 -7.32 16.64 -16.15
N HIS A 305 -6.67 16.89 -17.29
CA HIS A 305 -6.61 15.94 -18.39
C HIS A 305 -5.82 14.67 -18.01
N LEU A 306 -4.72 14.78 -17.25
CA LEU A 306 -4.01 13.61 -16.71
C LEU A 306 -4.87 12.80 -15.73
N CYS A 307 -5.68 13.45 -14.89
CA CYS A 307 -6.61 12.81 -13.94
C CYS A 307 -7.78 12.07 -14.61
N GLN A 308 -7.99 12.23 -15.92
CA GLN A 308 -8.97 11.44 -16.68
C GLN A 308 -8.39 10.10 -17.17
N ARG A 309 -7.07 9.94 -17.17
CA ARG A 309 -6.40 8.68 -17.55
C ARG A 309 -6.47 7.69 -16.40
N LEU A 310 -6.41 6.39 -16.72
CA LEU A 310 -6.12 5.37 -15.72
C LEU A 310 -4.64 5.54 -15.30
N LEU A 311 -4.45 5.83 -14.02
CA LEU A 311 -3.15 6.02 -13.40
C LEU A 311 -2.85 4.88 -12.44
N ASP A 312 -1.62 4.37 -12.47
CA ASP A 312 -1.15 3.31 -11.58
C ASP A 312 -0.86 3.86 -10.17
N PHE A 313 -0.78 3.01 -9.15
CA PHE A 313 -0.50 3.44 -7.76
C PHE A 313 0.70 4.39 -7.63
N ASN A 314 1.80 4.11 -8.35
CA ASN A 314 3.00 4.94 -8.30
C ASN A 314 2.75 6.30 -8.96
N GLU A 315 2.06 6.32 -10.11
CA GLU A 315 1.66 7.55 -10.81
C GLU A 315 0.69 8.40 -9.96
N LEU A 316 -0.27 7.76 -9.28
CA LEU A 316 -1.20 8.39 -8.34
C LEU A 316 -0.46 9.01 -7.14
N TYR A 317 0.49 8.30 -6.56
CA TYR A 317 1.35 8.81 -5.48
C TYR A 317 2.15 10.03 -5.95
N THR A 318 2.86 9.91 -7.07
CA THR A 318 3.66 10.99 -7.67
C THR A 318 2.83 12.25 -7.90
N LEU A 319 1.64 12.12 -8.49
CA LEU A 319 0.75 13.24 -8.75
C LEU A 319 0.21 13.89 -7.45
N LEU A 320 -0.26 13.08 -6.51
CA LEU A 320 -0.75 13.57 -5.20
C LEU A 320 0.36 14.31 -4.44
N ASN A 321 1.55 13.72 -4.35
CA ASN A 321 2.70 14.31 -3.67
C ASN A 321 3.17 15.60 -4.35
N TRP A 322 3.18 15.64 -5.70
CA TRP A 322 3.60 16.84 -6.43
C TRP A 322 2.63 18.01 -6.24
N VAL A 323 1.31 17.75 -6.26
CA VAL A 323 0.29 18.79 -6.05
C VAL A 323 0.26 19.27 -4.59
N ALA A 324 0.33 18.35 -3.62
CA ALA A 324 0.30 18.70 -2.19
C ALA A 324 1.57 19.43 -1.75
N ASN A 325 2.74 18.85 -2.05
CA ASN A 325 4.00 19.25 -1.44
C ASN A 325 4.90 20.02 -2.42
N THR A 326 5.12 19.50 -3.63
CA THR A 326 6.10 20.10 -4.55
C THR A 326 5.64 21.45 -5.11
N TYR A 327 4.38 21.58 -5.51
CA TYR A 327 3.90 22.74 -6.26
C TYR A 327 4.02 24.07 -5.49
N HIS A 328 3.60 24.07 -4.23
CA HIS A 328 3.64 25.23 -3.35
C HIS A 328 4.96 25.36 -2.56
N SER A 329 5.90 24.42 -2.71
CA SER A 329 7.16 24.43 -1.97
C SER A 329 8.10 25.59 -2.35
N GLU A 330 9.07 25.84 -1.47
CA GLU A 330 10.24 26.68 -1.75
C GLU A 330 11.12 26.15 -2.89
N LEU A 331 10.93 24.90 -3.34
CA LEU A 331 11.61 24.32 -4.49
C LEU A 331 10.90 24.67 -5.83
N PHE A 332 9.73 25.30 -5.78
CA PHE A 332 8.99 25.73 -6.97
C PHE A 332 8.42 27.14 -6.83
N LEU A 333 7.11 27.33 -6.63
CA LEU A 333 6.50 28.67 -6.59
C LEU A 333 6.93 29.50 -5.36
N GLY A 334 7.31 28.84 -4.26
CA GLY A 334 7.79 29.51 -3.05
C GLY A 334 9.26 29.95 -3.08
N HIS A 335 9.98 29.69 -4.18
CA HIS A 335 11.44 29.87 -4.25
C HIS A 335 11.86 31.33 -4.00
N PRO A 336 12.93 31.59 -3.22
CA PRO A 336 13.35 32.95 -2.85
C PRO A 336 13.60 33.85 -4.07
N ASP A 337 14.20 33.33 -5.15
CA ASP A 337 14.40 34.05 -6.41
C ASP A 337 13.10 34.62 -7.04
N LEU A 338 11.93 34.06 -6.72
CA LEU A 338 10.62 34.51 -7.26
C LEU A 338 9.92 35.52 -6.34
N LYS A 339 10.19 35.51 -5.04
CA LYS A 339 9.72 36.54 -4.08
C LYS A 339 10.40 37.91 -4.39
N PRO A 340 9.74 39.06 -4.17
CA PRO A 340 8.43 39.25 -3.53
C PRO A 340 7.24 39.26 -4.50
N GLU A 341 7.45 39.03 -5.80
CA GLU A 341 6.45 39.30 -6.85
C GLU A 341 5.42 38.17 -6.95
N VAL A 342 5.84 36.91 -6.82
CA VAL A 342 4.90 35.78 -6.86
C VAL A 342 4.20 35.62 -5.51
N LYS A 343 2.99 36.15 -5.38
CA LYS A 343 2.11 35.96 -4.21
C LYS A 343 1.28 34.70 -4.36
N THR A 344 1.81 33.58 -3.88
CA THR A 344 1.14 32.27 -3.89
C THR A 344 -0.21 32.26 -3.17
N GLU A 345 -0.45 33.21 -2.25
CA GLU A 345 -1.69 33.38 -1.48
C GLU A 345 -2.90 33.81 -2.34
N ASN A 346 -2.67 34.40 -3.52
CA ASN A 346 -3.73 34.89 -4.41
C ASN A 346 -4.16 33.86 -5.47
N LEU A 347 -3.45 32.74 -5.60
CA LEU A 347 -3.72 31.75 -6.64
C LEU A 347 -4.88 30.83 -6.25
N SER A 348 -5.67 30.43 -7.25
CA SER A 348 -6.71 29.42 -7.10
C SER A 348 -6.15 28.05 -6.71
N LEU A 349 -7.02 27.15 -6.25
CA LEU A 349 -6.65 25.74 -6.08
C LEU A 349 -6.35 25.11 -7.45
N LEU A 350 -5.19 24.46 -7.56
CA LEU A 350 -4.70 23.85 -8.81
C LEU A 350 -5.61 22.73 -9.35
N LEU A 351 -6.34 22.06 -8.46
CA LEU A 351 -7.37 21.08 -8.77
C LEU A 351 -8.64 21.45 -8.00
N THR A 352 -9.81 21.14 -8.56
CA THR A 352 -11.06 21.31 -7.83
C THR A 352 -11.09 20.36 -6.62
N PRO A 353 -11.79 20.69 -5.52
CA PRO A 353 -11.92 19.76 -4.38
C PRO A 353 -12.49 18.39 -4.80
N ALA A 354 -13.41 18.37 -5.77
CA ALA A 354 -13.98 17.14 -6.31
C ALA A 354 -12.95 16.29 -7.09
N ASP A 355 -12.11 16.91 -7.91
CA ASP A 355 -11.03 16.21 -8.62
C ASP A 355 -9.97 15.67 -7.64
N TRP A 356 -9.66 16.45 -6.60
CA TRP A 356 -8.71 16.08 -5.54
C TRP A 356 -9.19 14.89 -4.70
N ASP A 357 -10.44 14.90 -4.25
CA ASP A 357 -11.02 13.79 -3.51
C ASP A 357 -11.20 12.54 -4.39
N LYS A 358 -11.52 12.70 -5.67
CA LYS A 358 -11.51 11.60 -6.64
C LYS A 358 -10.11 10.98 -6.76
N LEU A 359 -9.06 11.79 -6.85
CA LEU A 359 -7.68 11.32 -6.95
C LEU A 359 -7.23 10.58 -5.67
N LYS A 360 -7.58 11.11 -4.49
CA LYS A 360 -7.37 10.43 -3.21
C LYS A 360 -8.10 9.09 -3.12
N ASN A 361 -9.37 9.03 -3.55
CA ASN A 361 -10.16 7.81 -3.52
C ASN A 361 -9.60 6.75 -4.48
N ASN A 362 -9.14 7.15 -5.67
CA ASN A 362 -8.45 6.25 -6.61
C ASN A 362 -7.14 5.71 -6.00
N TYR A 363 -6.35 6.55 -5.33
CA TYR A 363 -5.14 6.12 -4.64
C TYR A 363 -5.43 5.12 -3.51
N ILE A 364 -6.43 5.38 -2.67
CA ILE A 364 -6.86 4.47 -1.61
C ILE A 364 -7.39 3.13 -2.17
N ALA A 365 -8.16 3.16 -3.27
CA ALA A 365 -8.61 1.95 -3.94
C ALA A 365 -7.44 1.11 -4.50
N SER A 366 -6.49 1.76 -5.18
CA SER A 366 -5.29 1.09 -5.70
C SER A 366 -4.37 0.58 -4.58
N ALA A 367 -4.27 1.31 -3.47
CA ALA A 367 -3.58 0.86 -2.26
C ALA A 367 -4.20 -0.41 -1.69
N LYS A 368 -5.54 -0.46 -1.61
CA LYS A 368 -6.30 -1.62 -1.11
C LYS A 368 -5.95 -2.88 -1.90
N GLU A 369 -5.99 -2.81 -3.22
CA GLU A 369 -5.67 -3.92 -4.10
C GLU A 369 -4.20 -4.36 -3.96
N LYS A 370 -3.26 -3.41 -3.83
CA LYS A 370 -1.84 -3.72 -3.57
C LYS A 370 -1.62 -4.39 -2.22
N ILE A 371 -2.15 -3.85 -1.12
CA ILE A 371 -2.02 -4.41 0.24
C ILE A 371 -2.62 -5.82 0.29
N LYS A 372 -3.83 -6.00 -0.25
CA LYS A 372 -4.49 -7.32 -0.38
C LYS A 372 -3.66 -8.32 -1.19
N SER A 373 -2.99 -7.85 -2.24
CA SER A 373 -2.05 -8.65 -3.04
C SER A 373 -0.79 -9.00 -2.24
N TYR A 374 -0.17 -8.06 -1.52
CA TYR A 374 1.01 -8.33 -0.68
C TYR A 374 0.71 -9.35 0.42
N PHE A 375 -0.38 -9.17 1.17
CA PHE A 375 -0.81 -10.15 2.18
C PHE A 375 -1.14 -11.51 1.54
N GLY A 376 -1.79 -11.53 0.36
CA GLY A 376 -1.99 -12.77 -0.41
C GLY A 376 -0.70 -13.44 -0.87
N ASN A 377 0.32 -12.66 -1.25
CA ASN A 377 1.64 -13.14 -1.63
C ASN A 377 2.41 -13.70 -0.42
N ILE A 378 2.31 -13.08 0.76
CA ILE A 378 2.86 -13.61 2.02
C ILE A 378 2.25 -14.99 2.31
N LEU A 379 0.92 -15.10 2.36
CA LEU A 379 0.25 -16.39 2.59
C LEU A 379 0.66 -17.44 1.54
N ARG A 380 0.74 -17.08 0.25
CA ARG A 380 1.22 -18.01 -0.79
C ARG A 380 2.66 -18.47 -0.51
N LEU A 381 3.56 -17.57 -0.11
CA LEU A 381 4.94 -17.92 0.21
C LEU A 381 5.06 -18.79 1.46
N GLU A 382 4.22 -18.57 2.49
CA GLU A 382 4.16 -19.47 3.63
C GLU A 382 3.69 -20.88 3.17
N VAL A 383 2.64 -20.98 2.37
CA VAL A 383 2.18 -22.26 1.78
C VAL A 383 3.29 -22.95 0.97
N THR A 384 3.80 -22.30 -0.08
CA THR A 384 4.65 -22.98 -1.08
C THR A 384 6.11 -23.11 -0.67
N GLU A 385 6.66 -22.17 0.11
CA GLU A 385 8.08 -22.20 0.50
C GLU A 385 8.32 -22.86 1.86
N LYS A 386 7.34 -22.86 2.77
CA LYS A 386 7.48 -23.40 4.13
C LYS A 386 6.64 -24.65 4.36
N TRP A 387 5.34 -24.60 4.07
CA TRP A 387 4.41 -25.66 4.45
C TRP A 387 4.56 -26.90 3.54
N GLU A 388 4.53 -26.71 2.22
CA GLU A 388 4.69 -27.79 1.24
C GLU A 388 6.11 -28.41 1.24
N LYS A 389 7.13 -27.62 1.59
CA LYS A 389 8.54 -28.04 1.58
C LYS A 389 9.03 -28.57 2.94
N GLU A 390 8.16 -28.62 3.93
CA GLU A 390 8.45 -29.04 5.31
C GLU A 390 9.70 -28.38 5.94
N VAL A 391 9.92 -27.09 5.65
CA VAL A 391 11.08 -26.35 6.17
C VAL A 391 10.97 -26.23 7.69
N HIS A 392 12.05 -26.49 8.43
CA HIS A 392 12.08 -26.23 9.85
C HIS A 392 12.03 -24.72 10.12
N SER A 393 11.15 -24.28 11.02
CA SER A 393 11.22 -22.91 11.56
C SER A 393 12.55 -22.71 12.26
N GLU A 394 13.15 -21.53 12.07
CA GLU A 394 14.32 -21.10 12.83
C GLU A 394 13.95 -21.02 14.32
N VAL A 395 14.93 -21.35 15.17
CA VAL A 395 14.80 -21.32 16.63
C VAL A 395 15.80 -20.29 17.15
N GLU A 396 15.30 -19.11 17.47
CA GLU A 396 16.05 -18.09 18.21
C GLU A 396 15.48 -18.04 19.64
N GLU A 397 16.35 -17.93 20.65
CA GLU A 397 15.97 -17.79 22.07
C GLU A 397 15.02 -18.87 22.66
N ASN A 398 14.94 -20.06 22.04
CA ASN A 398 13.98 -21.14 22.31
C ASN A 398 12.52 -20.84 21.91
N LEU A 399 12.30 -19.77 21.15
CA LEU A 399 11.03 -19.45 20.53
C LEU A 399 11.10 -19.83 19.04
N TYR A 400 9.98 -20.33 18.52
CA TYR A 400 9.77 -20.35 17.08
C TYR A 400 9.26 -18.98 16.65
N HIS A 401 9.90 -18.35 15.68
CA HIS A 401 9.43 -17.11 15.08
C HIS A 401 9.18 -17.32 13.58
N ALA A 402 8.01 -16.87 13.10
CA ALA A 402 7.82 -16.64 11.68
C ALA A 402 8.00 -15.15 11.36
N LEU A 403 8.69 -14.86 10.26
CA LEU A 403 8.84 -13.50 9.70
C LEU A 403 7.51 -12.83 9.31
N LEU A 404 6.37 -13.52 9.45
CA LEU A 404 5.02 -13.04 9.15
C LEU A 404 4.71 -11.69 9.84
N SER A 405 5.10 -11.52 11.11
CA SER A 405 4.89 -10.27 11.85
C SER A 405 5.63 -9.09 11.18
N PHE A 406 6.94 -9.27 11.00
CA PHE A 406 7.83 -8.28 10.39
C PHE A 406 7.46 -7.95 8.94
N ASP A 407 7.13 -8.98 8.14
CA ASP A 407 6.66 -8.83 6.75
C ASP A 407 5.39 -7.94 6.70
N ILE A 408 4.42 -8.14 7.62
CA ILE A 408 3.18 -7.34 7.71
C ILE A 408 3.46 -5.92 8.21
N GLN A 409 4.19 -5.76 9.32
CA GLN A 409 4.51 -4.44 9.89
C GLN A 409 5.27 -3.57 8.90
N THR A 410 6.23 -4.15 8.15
CA THR A 410 6.98 -3.45 7.10
C THR A 410 6.06 -2.90 6.01
N ILE A 411 5.11 -3.70 5.52
CA ILE A 411 4.14 -3.26 4.49
C ILE A 411 3.28 -2.10 5.02
N ILE A 412 2.76 -2.21 6.23
CA ILE A 412 1.93 -1.17 6.86
C ILE A 412 2.75 0.12 7.02
N GLY A 413 3.95 0.02 7.60
CA GLY A 413 4.85 1.16 7.80
C GLY A 413 5.31 1.83 6.51
N GLU A 414 5.58 1.08 5.43
CA GLU A 414 5.89 1.63 4.11
C GLU A 414 4.70 2.41 3.55
N HIS A 415 3.50 1.82 3.51
CA HIS A 415 2.30 2.49 2.98
C HIS A 415 1.88 3.72 3.80
N MET A 416 2.07 3.70 5.13
CA MET A 416 1.88 4.86 5.99
C MET A 416 2.89 5.97 5.71
N LYS A 417 4.19 5.65 5.56
CA LYS A 417 5.21 6.66 5.22
C LYS A 417 4.90 7.38 3.91
N LEU A 418 4.43 6.64 2.88
CA LEU A 418 4.02 7.24 1.60
C LEU A 418 2.79 8.14 1.75
N SER A 419 1.74 7.66 2.42
CA SER A 419 0.48 8.42 2.56
C SER A 419 0.63 9.63 3.50
N GLY A 420 1.43 9.52 4.56
CA GLY A 420 1.80 10.60 5.47
C GLY A 420 2.68 11.67 4.83
N ALA A 421 3.58 11.31 3.91
CA ALA A 421 4.30 12.27 3.11
C ALA A 421 3.35 13.18 2.31
N ILE A 422 2.22 12.66 1.80
CA ILE A 422 1.21 13.47 1.09
C ILE A 422 0.36 14.29 2.06
N SER A 423 -0.25 13.67 3.09
CA SER A 423 -0.97 14.39 4.15
C SER A 423 -1.33 13.48 5.32
N ARG A 424 -1.36 14.03 6.54
CA ARG A 424 -1.82 13.30 7.75
C ARG A 424 -3.22 12.69 7.60
N SER A 425 -4.13 13.37 6.89
CA SER A 425 -5.49 12.85 6.60
C SER A 425 -5.51 11.59 5.74
N LEU A 426 -4.51 11.41 4.87
CA LEU A 426 -4.37 10.25 4.00
C LEU A 426 -3.66 9.11 4.73
N GLU A 427 -2.71 9.44 5.60
CA GLU A 427 -2.04 8.51 6.52
C GLU A 427 -3.03 7.78 7.42
N THR A 428 -3.93 8.51 8.09
CA THR A 428 -4.96 7.92 8.96
C THR A 428 -5.86 6.96 8.16
N LYS A 429 -6.32 7.37 6.96
CA LYS A 429 -7.12 6.51 6.07
C LYS A 429 -6.34 5.29 5.56
N MET A 430 -5.02 5.40 5.37
CA MET A 430 -4.18 4.28 4.97
C MET A 430 -4.03 3.27 6.11
N LEU A 431 -3.86 3.76 7.35
CA LEU A 431 -3.81 2.91 8.53
C LEU A 431 -5.15 2.17 8.74
N GLU A 432 -6.28 2.87 8.69
CA GLU A 432 -7.63 2.27 8.72
C GLU A 432 -7.81 1.18 7.64
N LEU A 433 -7.30 1.43 6.44
CA LEU A 433 -7.33 0.48 5.32
C LEU A 433 -6.45 -0.75 5.57
N CYS A 434 -5.21 -0.54 6.03
CA CYS A 434 -4.27 -1.60 6.40
C CYS A 434 -4.86 -2.51 7.48
N MET A 435 -5.47 -1.94 8.52
CA MET A 435 -6.15 -2.68 9.58
C MET A 435 -7.35 -3.46 9.04
N THR A 436 -8.16 -2.86 8.17
CA THR A 436 -9.31 -3.55 7.54
C THR A 436 -8.87 -4.77 6.73
N GLU A 437 -7.82 -4.64 5.92
CA GLU A 437 -7.27 -5.78 5.14
C GLU A 437 -6.55 -6.81 6.03
N LEU A 438 -5.99 -6.40 7.17
CA LEU A 438 -5.41 -7.32 8.16
C LEU A 438 -6.48 -8.17 8.88
N LEU A 439 -7.60 -7.55 9.24
CA LEU A 439 -8.78 -8.24 9.80
C LEU A 439 -9.38 -9.24 8.81
N GLU A 440 -9.35 -8.95 7.50
CA GLU A 440 -9.70 -9.93 6.45
C GLU A 440 -8.62 -11.02 6.24
N PHE A 441 -7.34 -10.68 6.42
CA PHE A 441 -6.22 -11.59 6.17
C PHE A 441 -6.14 -12.74 7.18
N ILE A 442 -6.29 -12.46 8.47
CA ILE A 442 -6.06 -13.45 9.53
C ILE A 442 -7.01 -14.66 9.43
N PRO A 443 -8.34 -14.51 9.24
CA PRO A 443 -9.23 -15.65 9.02
C PRO A 443 -8.94 -16.42 7.72
N ARG A 444 -8.40 -15.75 6.68
CA ARG A 444 -7.97 -16.41 5.44
C ARG A 444 -6.71 -17.24 5.65
N PHE A 445 -5.76 -16.74 6.43
CA PHE A 445 -4.56 -17.46 6.84
C PHE A 445 -4.94 -18.70 7.65
N GLU A 446 -5.79 -18.56 8.67
CA GLU A 446 -6.29 -19.65 9.50
C GLU A 446 -6.94 -20.76 8.67
N LYS A 447 -7.80 -20.41 7.73
CA LYS A 447 -8.51 -21.37 6.87
C LYS A 447 -7.59 -22.18 5.95
N GLU A 448 -6.59 -21.53 5.36
CA GLU A 448 -5.60 -22.25 4.53
C GLU A 448 -4.65 -23.10 5.38
N PHE A 449 -4.31 -22.65 6.60
CA PHE A 449 -3.57 -23.47 7.58
C PHE A 449 -4.37 -24.71 8.00
N GLU A 450 -5.64 -24.58 8.37
CA GLU A 450 -6.50 -25.74 8.69
C GLU A 450 -6.57 -26.72 7.52
N LYS A 451 -6.78 -26.23 6.30
CA LYS A 451 -6.81 -27.04 5.08
C LYS A 451 -5.50 -27.79 4.83
N ALA A 452 -4.35 -27.12 4.91
CA ALA A 452 -3.05 -27.76 4.69
C ALA A 452 -2.76 -28.88 5.71
N TRP A 453 -3.04 -28.66 7.00
CA TRP A 453 -2.79 -29.68 8.04
C TRP A 453 -3.96 -30.63 8.33
N SER A 454 -5.13 -30.44 7.73
CA SER A 454 -6.19 -31.47 7.71
C SER A 454 -5.84 -32.65 6.79
N THR A 455 -5.06 -32.38 5.74
CA THR A 455 -4.64 -33.37 4.73
C THR A 455 -3.22 -33.89 4.95
N ALA A 456 -2.34 -33.10 5.56
CA ALA A 456 -0.97 -33.51 5.88
C ALA A 456 -0.94 -34.72 6.83
N GLN A 457 -0.23 -35.76 6.40
CA GLN A 457 0.18 -36.89 7.21
C GLN A 457 1.04 -36.43 8.41
N ASP A 458 1.34 -37.31 9.36
CA ASP A 458 1.89 -36.94 10.68
C ASP A 458 3.28 -36.28 10.67
N SER A 459 3.30 -34.99 10.36
CA SER A 459 4.50 -34.19 10.21
C SER A 459 4.99 -33.63 11.56
N PRO A 460 6.29 -33.79 11.90
CA PRO A 460 6.83 -33.36 13.20
C PRO A 460 6.91 -31.83 13.36
N ILE A 461 6.90 -31.09 12.26
CA ILE A 461 6.96 -29.61 12.22
C ILE A 461 5.61 -28.92 12.47
N PHE A 462 4.48 -29.64 12.48
CA PHE A 462 3.17 -29.03 12.74
C PHE A 462 3.14 -28.27 14.08
N ALA A 463 3.66 -28.87 15.15
CA ALA A 463 3.67 -28.24 16.47
C ALA A 463 4.59 -26.99 16.52
N PRO A 464 5.84 -27.04 16.01
CA PRO A 464 6.65 -25.84 15.76
C PRO A 464 5.91 -24.73 15.01
N TYR A 465 5.21 -25.02 13.91
CA TYR A 465 4.49 -24.01 13.13
C TYR A 465 3.32 -23.38 13.90
N VAL A 466 2.55 -24.17 14.65
CA VAL A 466 1.48 -23.63 15.51
C VAL A 466 2.04 -22.63 16.52
N VAL A 467 3.13 -22.98 17.19
CA VAL A 467 3.80 -22.08 18.15
C VAL A 467 4.37 -20.85 17.44
N ALA A 468 5.04 -21.04 16.29
CA ALA A 468 5.62 -19.96 15.49
C ALA A 468 4.59 -18.89 15.13
N TYR A 469 3.41 -19.30 14.64
CA TYR A 469 2.38 -18.36 14.23
C TYR A 469 1.66 -17.71 15.42
N ILE A 470 1.46 -18.41 16.54
CA ILE A 470 0.93 -17.78 17.77
C ILE A 470 1.89 -16.68 18.25
N ASN A 471 3.21 -16.96 18.29
CA ASN A 471 4.23 -15.98 18.63
C ASN A 471 4.20 -14.80 17.64
N SER A 472 4.26 -15.05 16.34
CA SER A 472 4.23 -13.98 15.33
C SER A 472 2.96 -13.13 15.37
N PHE A 473 1.79 -13.69 15.71
CA PHE A 473 0.58 -12.88 15.87
C PHE A 473 0.58 -12.06 17.16
N HIS A 474 1.21 -12.55 18.24
CA HIS A 474 1.45 -11.78 19.44
C HIS A 474 2.46 -10.64 19.19
N ASP A 475 3.56 -10.93 18.50
CA ASP A 475 4.56 -9.93 18.08
C ASP A 475 3.93 -8.87 17.16
N LEU A 476 3.00 -9.29 16.29
CA LEU A 476 2.25 -8.39 15.40
C LEU A 476 1.38 -7.42 16.21
N MET A 477 0.61 -7.93 17.18
CA MET A 477 -0.17 -7.10 18.10
C MET A 477 0.70 -6.09 18.84
N SER A 478 1.80 -6.55 19.44
CA SER A 478 2.71 -5.68 20.20
C SER A 478 3.29 -4.57 19.33
N GLY A 479 3.66 -4.84 18.07
CA GLY A 479 4.15 -3.79 17.17
C GLY A 479 3.05 -2.84 16.70
N LEU A 480 1.82 -3.32 16.49
CA LEU A 480 0.68 -2.46 16.14
C LEU A 480 0.29 -1.51 17.28
N GLU A 481 0.40 -1.95 18.52
CA GLU A 481 0.16 -1.12 19.70
C GLU A 481 1.29 -0.11 19.94
N THR A 482 2.55 -0.51 19.74
CA THR A 482 3.73 0.32 20.08
C THR A 482 4.22 1.25 18.97
N GLU A 483 4.19 0.84 17.70
CA GLU A 483 4.66 1.66 16.57
C GLU A 483 3.55 2.51 15.93
N PHE A 484 2.28 2.09 16.07
CA PHE A 484 1.16 2.64 15.29
C PHE A 484 0.00 3.19 16.12
N GLU A 485 0.03 3.06 17.46
CA GLU A 485 -0.99 3.56 18.42
C GLU A 485 -2.44 3.20 18.05
N VAL A 486 -2.66 1.98 17.55
CA VAL A 486 -3.96 1.55 17.00
C VAL A 486 -4.88 0.97 18.08
N ASP A 487 -6.19 1.18 17.95
CA ASP A 487 -7.19 0.37 18.66
C ASP A 487 -7.17 -1.08 18.11
N THR A 488 -6.67 -2.01 18.93
CA THR A 488 -6.52 -3.41 18.59
C THR A 488 -7.68 -4.29 19.08
N GLU A 489 -8.76 -3.76 19.67
CA GLU A 489 -9.80 -4.58 20.34
C GLU A 489 -10.41 -5.65 19.42
N GLU A 490 -10.74 -5.31 18.17
CA GLU A 490 -11.31 -6.27 17.21
C GLU A 490 -10.27 -7.27 16.70
N LEU A 491 -9.03 -6.80 16.48
CA LEU A 491 -7.92 -7.66 16.08
C LEU A 491 -7.59 -8.69 17.17
N GLN A 492 -7.64 -8.28 18.45
CA GLN A 492 -7.47 -9.13 19.62
C GLN A 492 -8.52 -10.24 19.68
N LYS A 493 -9.79 -9.94 19.38
CA LYS A 493 -10.88 -10.95 19.33
C LYS A 493 -10.63 -11.99 18.25
N ILE A 494 -10.23 -11.57 17.04
CA ILE A 494 -9.93 -12.48 15.94
C ILE A 494 -8.71 -13.36 16.29
N LEU A 495 -7.64 -12.77 16.84
CA LEU A 495 -6.45 -13.52 17.22
C LEU A 495 -6.67 -14.46 18.41
N ALA A 496 -7.53 -14.10 19.37
CA ALA A 496 -7.96 -15.00 20.43
C ALA A 496 -8.76 -16.19 19.88
N ALA A 497 -9.62 -15.97 18.88
CA ALA A 497 -10.35 -17.04 18.20
C ALA A 497 -9.40 -17.98 17.44
N LEU A 498 -8.46 -17.43 16.65
CA LEU A 498 -7.43 -18.18 15.93
C LEU A 498 -6.57 -19.00 16.91
N THR A 499 -6.08 -18.39 17.99
CA THR A 499 -5.26 -19.08 19.00
C THR A 499 -6.04 -20.23 19.65
N ARG A 500 -7.33 -20.04 19.94
CA ARG A 500 -8.20 -21.10 20.46
C ARG A 500 -8.37 -22.24 19.45
N ASN A 501 -8.57 -21.93 18.17
CA ASN A 501 -8.75 -22.94 17.12
C ASN A 501 -7.46 -23.71 16.85
N PHE A 502 -6.31 -23.04 16.77
CA PHE A 502 -4.99 -23.68 16.70
C PHE A 502 -4.74 -24.61 17.91
N THR A 503 -5.08 -24.16 19.12
CA THR A 503 -5.03 -24.98 20.33
C THR A 503 -5.95 -26.21 20.24
N ASN A 504 -7.18 -26.06 19.73
CA ASN A 504 -8.12 -27.16 19.54
C ASN A 504 -7.60 -28.19 18.51
N ILE A 505 -7.03 -27.74 17.38
CA ILE A 505 -6.43 -28.62 16.36
C ILE A 505 -5.25 -29.38 16.97
N PHE A 506 -4.36 -28.69 17.69
CA PHE A 506 -3.21 -29.28 18.37
C PHE A 506 -3.64 -30.34 19.41
N LEU A 507 -4.57 -30.01 20.32
CA LEU A 507 -5.08 -30.93 21.33
C LEU A 507 -5.80 -32.13 20.70
N THR A 508 -6.52 -31.93 19.59
CA THR A 508 -7.18 -33.03 18.87
C THR A 508 -6.16 -33.99 18.28
N LYS A 509 -5.12 -33.47 17.59
CA LYS A 509 -4.02 -34.30 17.06
C LYS A 509 -3.19 -34.98 18.16
N LEU A 510 -3.00 -34.31 19.30
CA LEU A 510 -2.34 -34.91 20.45
C LEU A 510 -3.18 -36.06 21.02
N LYS A 511 -4.49 -35.87 21.16
CA LYS A 511 -5.43 -36.89 21.66
C LYS A 511 -5.48 -38.12 20.75
N THR A 512 -5.54 -37.95 19.42
CA THR A 512 -5.54 -39.11 18.50
C THR A 512 -4.22 -39.89 18.57
N LYS A 513 -3.08 -39.22 18.72
CA LYS A 513 -1.77 -39.88 18.92
C LYS A 513 -1.66 -40.61 20.25
N THR A 514 -2.15 -40.03 21.34
CA THR A 514 -2.07 -40.67 22.66
C THR A 514 -3.15 -41.74 22.89
N GLN A 515 -4.25 -41.72 22.12
CA GLN A 515 -5.33 -42.71 22.20
C GLN A 515 -4.85 -44.15 22.02
N GLU A 516 -3.88 -44.41 21.13
CA GLU A 516 -3.34 -45.76 20.94
C GLU A 516 -2.57 -46.26 22.17
N LEU A 517 -1.71 -45.41 22.73
CA LEU A 517 -1.01 -45.69 23.99
C LEU A 517 -2.00 -45.88 25.16
N LEU A 518 -3.05 -45.05 25.22
CA LEU A 518 -4.10 -45.16 26.23
C LEU A 518 -4.92 -46.45 26.10
N ARG A 519 -5.16 -46.93 24.87
CA ARG A 519 -5.76 -48.26 24.61
C ARG A 519 -4.89 -49.39 25.14
N GLU A 520 -3.57 -49.33 24.92
CA GLU A 520 -2.63 -50.30 25.47
C GLU A 520 -2.56 -50.26 27.00
N VAL A 521 -2.46 -49.08 27.60
CA VAL A 521 -2.45 -48.89 29.06
C VAL A 521 -3.76 -49.40 29.69
N HIS A 522 -4.92 -49.07 29.12
CA HIS A 522 -6.22 -49.52 29.63
C HIS A 522 -6.35 -51.05 29.56
N ARG A 523 -5.88 -51.65 28.46
CA ARG A 523 -5.81 -53.10 28.29
C ARG A 523 -4.87 -53.76 29.30
N TYR A 524 -3.70 -53.18 29.53
CA TYR A 524 -2.73 -53.65 30.53
C TYR A 524 -3.31 -53.61 31.96
N VAL A 525 -3.94 -52.49 32.35
CA VAL A 525 -4.57 -52.34 33.68
C VAL A 525 -5.64 -53.40 33.90
N VAL A 526 -6.53 -53.63 32.92
CA VAL A 526 -7.59 -54.66 33.03
C VAL A 526 -7.02 -56.08 33.05
N LYS A 527 -6.02 -56.37 32.21
CA LYS A 527 -5.29 -57.65 32.17
C LYS A 527 -4.64 -57.97 33.52
N GLU A 528 -3.88 -57.03 34.08
CA GLU A 528 -3.20 -57.23 35.37
C GLU A 528 -4.20 -57.35 36.52
N TYR A 529 -5.25 -56.53 36.53
CA TYR A 529 -6.33 -56.61 37.52
C TYR A 529 -7.00 -58.00 37.53
N ILE A 530 -7.39 -58.52 36.35
CA ILE A 530 -7.99 -59.86 36.23
C ILE A 530 -6.98 -60.94 36.68
N THR A 531 -5.71 -60.80 36.32
CA THR A 531 -4.63 -61.73 36.72
C THR A 531 -4.53 -61.81 38.24
N GLN A 532 -4.46 -60.68 38.95
CA GLN A 532 -4.38 -60.64 40.41
C GLN A 532 -5.64 -61.19 41.09
N VAL A 533 -6.83 -60.90 40.56
CA VAL A 533 -8.11 -61.46 41.06
C VAL A 533 -8.13 -62.99 40.98
N ILE A 534 -7.56 -63.57 39.92
CA ILE A 534 -7.55 -65.02 39.67
C ILE A 534 -6.41 -65.74 40.42
N LYS A 535 -5.27 -65.07 40.65
CA LYS A 535 -4.03 -65.61 41.22
C LYS A 535 -4.19 -66.19 42.63
N HIS A 536 -4.81 -65.47 43.55
CA HIS A 536 -4.89 -65.86 44.97
C HIS A 536 -6.07 -66.80 45.28
N ARG A 537 -5.79 -67.97 45.89
CA ARG A 537 -6.79 -69.03 46.17
C ARG A 537 -7.18 -69.13 47.65
N TRP A 538 -7.96 -68.19 48.16
CA TRP A 538 -8.50 -68.21 49.54
C TRP A 538 -10.00 -68.50 49.57
N ARG A 539 -10.48 -69.22 50.60
CA ARG A 539 -11.91 -69.56 50.75
C ARG A 539 -12.69 -68.35 51.29
N MET A 540 -13.48 -67.71 50.43
CA MET A 540 -14.36 -66.61 50.83
C MET A 540 -15.73 -67.09 51.32
N ASN A 541 -16.22 -66.52 52.43
CA ASN A 541 -17.57 -66.76 52.95
C ASN A 541 -18.66 -66.11 52.05
N ARG A 542 -19.93 -66.05 52.48
CA ARG A 542 -20.98 -65.41 51.67
C ARG A 542 -20.83 -63.89 51.59
N GLU A 543 -20.63 -63.22 52.72
CA GLU A 543 -20.49 -61.76 52.81
C GLU A 543 -19.22 -61.28 52.09
N THR A 544 -18.06 -61.89 52.35
CA THR A 544 -16.79 -61.57 51.69
C THR A 544 -16.91 -61.66 50.16
N ARG A 545 -17.67 -62.62 49.61
CA ARG A 545 -17.90 -62.69 48.14
C ARG A 545 -18.81 -61.58 47.62
N GLN A 546 -19.75 -61.08 48.43
CA GLN A 546 -20.57 -59.93 48.06
C GLN A 546 -19.77 -58.63 48.13
N GLU A 547 -18.92 -58.50 49.15
CA GLU A 547 -18.00 -57.37 49.34
C GLU A 547 -16.94 -57.32 48.24
N VAL A 548 -16.23 -58.42 47.97
CA VAL A 548 -15.25 -58.52 46.87
C VAL A 548 -15.90 -58.19 45.53
N SER A 549 -17.11 -58.67 45.24
CA SER A 549 -17.83 -58.28 44.02
C SER A 549 -18.16 -56.79 43.98
N LYS A 550 -18.65 -56.19 45.08
CA LYS A 550 -18.90 -54.74 45.14
C LYS A 550 -17.62 -53.93 44.92
N LYS A 551 -16.52 -54.36 45.53
CA LYS A 551 -15.20 -53.74 45.40
C LYS A 551 -14.69 -53.84 43.96
N MET A 552 -14.78 -55.02 43.33
CA MET A 552 -14.45 -55.20 41.92
C MET A 552 -15.30 -54.33 40.99
N ASP A 553 -16.62 -54.28 41.21
CA ASP A 553 -17.52 -53.42 40.43
C ASP A 553 -17.22 -51.92 40.65
N LEU A 554 -16.66 -51.52 41.80
CA LEU A 554 -16.27 -50.14 42.09
C LEU A 554 -14.91 -49.78 41.45
N GLU A 555 -13.88 -50.58 41.72
CA GLU A 555 -12.52 -50.39 41.18
C GLU A 555 -12.54 -50.40 39.65
N ALA A 556 -13.28 -51.33 39.04
CA ALA A 556 -13.46 -51.40 37.60
C ALA A 556 -14.07 -50.13 37.00
N ARG A 557 -14.98 -49.44 37.70
CA ARG A 557 -15.53 -48.16 37.24
C ARG A 557 -14.56 -47.00 37.46
N ILE A 558 -13.79 -47.00 38.55
CA ILE A 558 -12.84 -45.93 38.86
C ILE A 558 -11.77 -45.83 37.77
N PHE A 559 -10.97 -46.88 37.57
CA PHE A 559 -9.87 -46.78 36.58
C PHE A 559 -10.41 -46.66 35.15
N HIS A 560 -11.57 -47.26 34.85
CA HIS A 560 -12.22 -47.14 33.54
C HIS A 560 -12.56 -45.69 33.23
N ASN A 561 -13.37 -45.05 34.07
CA ASN A 561 -13.76 -43.66 33.86
C ASN A 561 -12.52 -42.78 33.73
N THR A 562 -11.52 -42.95 34.61
CA THR A 562 -10.24 -42.24 34.50
C THR A 562 -9.57 -42.42 33.14
N LEU A 563 -9.51 -43.64 32.59
CA LEU A 563 -8.85 -43.90 31.31
C LEU A 563 -9.66 -43.43 30.10
N ILE A 564 -11.00 -43.47 30.16
CA ILE A 564 -11.89 -42.89 29.13
C ILE A 564 -11.81 -41.36 29.14
N ASP A 565 -11.84 -40.74 30.32
CA ASP A 565 -11.72 -39.28 30.49
C ASP A 565 -10.37 -38.76 29.92
N GLN A 566 -9.29 -39.54 30.06
CA GLN A 566 -7.99 -39.23 29.44
C GLN A 566 -7.93 -39.50 27.92
N GLY A 567 -8.90 -40.23 27.35
CA GLY A 567 -9.02 -40.44 25.89
C GLY A 567 -8.94 -41.88 25.38
N SER A 568 -8.96 -42.89 26.24
CA SER A 568 -9.13 -44.29 25.79
C SER A 568 -10.54 -44.51 25.22
N ASP A 569 -10.67 -45.44 24.28
CA ASP A 569 -11.92 -45.86 23.62
C ASP A 569 -12.35 -47.29 24.00
N SER A 570 -11.63 -47.93 24.92
CA SER A 570 -11.68 -49.37 25.12
C SER A 570 -12.73 -49.84 26.14
N ASP A 571 -13.96 -49.32 26.01
CA ASP A 571 -15.14 -49.65 26.83
C ASP A 571 -15.43 -51.16 26.92
N TRP A 572 -15.06 -51.90 25.88
CA TRP A 572 -15.24 -53.34 25.77
C TRP A 572 -14.44 -54.16 26.80
N LEU A 573 -13.43 -53.58 27.47
CA LEU A 573 -12.58 -54.28 28.44
C LEU A 573 -13.30 -54.54 29.79
N VAL A 574 -14.00 -53.53 30.30
CA VAL A 574 -14.56 -53.50 31.66
C VAL A 574 -15.66 -54.55 31.94
N PRO A 575 -16.54 -54.92 30.97
CA PRO A 575 -17.50 -55.99 31.17
C PRO A 575 -16.89 -57.33 31.60
N ALA A 576 -15.61 -57.62 31.30
CA ALA A 576 -14.90 -58.80 31.76
C ALA A 576 -14.88 -58.88 33.30
N ILE A 577 -14.49 -57.79 33.96
CA ILE A 577 -14.41 -57.72 35.42
C ILE A 577 -15.82 -57.78 36.03
N HIS A 578 -16.80 -57.07 35.46
CA HIS A 578 -18.19 -57.15 35.88
C HIS A 578 -18.78 -58.57 35.78
N HIS A 579 -18.44 -59.34 34.75
CA HIS A 579 -18.86 -60.75 34.63
C HIS A 579 -18.17 -61.64 35.68
N ILE A 580 -16.86 -61.45 35.91
CA ILE A 580 -16.11 -62.19 36.95
C ILE A 580 -16.67 -61.87 38.35
N ALA A 581 -16.96 -60.60 38.66
CA ALA A 581 -17.57 -60.18 39.92
C ALA A 581 -18.94 -60.85 40.14
N LYS A 582 -19.80 -60.90 39.11
CA LYS A 582 -21.09 -61.63 39.14
C LYS A 582 -20.91 -63.12 39.41
N ILE A 583 -19.91 -63.77 38.77
CA ILE A 583 -19.56 -65.17 39.02
C ILE A 583 -19.12 -65.38 40.48
N ILE A 584 -18.28 -64.48 41.03
CA ILE A 584 -17.79 -64.52 42.42
C ILE A 584 -18.95 -64.37 43.43
N LYS A 585 -19.90 -63.47 43.18
CA LYS A 585 -21.03 -63.17 44.08
C LYS A 585 -22.09 -64.27 44.11
N GLU A 586 -22.43 -64.85 42.96
CA GLU A 586 -23.63 -65.67 42.80
C GLU A 586 -23.60 -66.98 43.63
N LYS A 587 -24.74 -67.37 44.21
CA LYS A 587 -24.94 -68.59 45.01
C LYS A 587 -25.54 -69.75 44.21
N LYS A 588 -26.43 -69.48 43.26
CA LYS A 588 -27.17 -70.51 42.50
C LYS A 588 -26.29 -71.08 41.36
N LYS A 589 -26.11 -72.41 41.32
CA LYS A 589 -25.29 -73.11 40.32
C LYS A 589 -25.67 -72.71 38.89
N ASP A 590 -26.97 -72.65 38.59
CA ASP A 590 -27.44 -72.43 37.22
C ASP A 590 -27.29 -70.97 36.79
N LYS A 591 -27.38 -70.01 37.71
CA LYS A 591 -27.02 -68.61 37.44
C LYS A 591 -25.51 -68.44 37.19
N ILE A 592 -24.65 -69.16 37.93
CA ILE A 592 -23.20 -69.18 37.65
C ILE A 592 -22.94 -69.65 36.20
N LYS A 593 -23.62 -70.72 35.73
CA LYS A 593 -23.49 -71.17 34.33
C LYS A 593 -23.87 -70.07 33.32
N VAL A 594 -24.94 -69.33 33.57
CA VAL A 594 -25.39 -68.22 32.70
C VAL A 594 -24.33 -67.11 32.64
N TYR A 595 -23.74 -66.72 33.78
CA TYR A 595 -22.69 -65.70 33.79
C TYR A 595 -21.38 -66.19 33.13
N VAL A 596 -21.00 -67.45 33.33
CA VAL A 596 -19.85 -68.05 32.63
C VAL A 596 -20.11 -68.12 31.11
N LYS A 597 -21.31 -68.53 30.67
CA LYS A 597 -21.67 -68.53 29.24
C LYS A 597 -21.60 -67.12 28.65
N LYS A 598 -22.13 -66.11 29.36
CA LYS A 598 -22.07 -64.71 28.91
C LYS A 598 -20.63 -64.17 28.85
N LEU A 599 -19.76 -64.57 29.78
CA LEU A 599 -18.34 -64.25 29.71
C LEU A 599 -17.69 -64.83 28.45
N CYS A 600 -17.90 -66.12 28.15
CA CYS A 600 -17.36 -66.76 26.94
C CYS A 600 -17.92 -66.19 25.63
N GLN A 601 -19.19 -65.74 25.62
CA GLN A 601 -19.79 -65.08 24.45
C GLN A 601 -19.22 -63.68 24.21
N ASN A 602 -18.90 -62.94 25.27
CA ASN A 602 -18.32 -61.61 25.18
C ASN A 602 -16.80 -61.63 24.89
N TYR A 603 -16.09 -62.70 25.27
CA TYR A 603 -14.64 -62.84 25.16
C TYR A 603 -14.30 -64.25 24.64
N PRO A 604 -14.25 -64.46 23.31
CA PRO A 604 -14.07 -65.79 22.71
C PRO A 604 -12.68 -66.37 22.93
N ASP A 605 -11.70 -65.54 23.30
CA ASP A 605 -10.32 -65.93 23.59
C ASP A 605 -10.12 -66.55 24.99
N ILE A 606 -11.20 -66.71 25.77
CA ILE A 606 -11.14 -67.28 27.12
C ILE A 606 -10.95 -68.81 27.12
N ARG A 607 -9.69 -69.23 27.28
CA ARG A 607 -9.32 -70.65 27.51
C ARG A 607 -10.03 -71.29 28.72
N LYS A 608 -10.17 -72.63 28.66
CA LYS A 608 -10.75 -73.51 29.71
C LYS A 608 -10.11 -73.28 31.09
N ASP A 609 -8.82 -72.97 31.16
CA ASP A 609 -8.08 -72.74 32.41
C ASP A 609 -8.49 -71.46 33.15
N HIS A 610 -8.77 -70.37 32.43
CA HIS A 610 -9.27 -69.12 33.05
C HIS A 610 -10.58 -69.39 33.78
N ILE A 611 -11.50 -70.12 33.14
CA ILE A 611 -12.79 -70.51 33.73
C ILE A 611 -12.57 -71.37 34.98
N LEU A 612 -11.69 -72.36 34.91
CA LEU A 612 -11.36 -73.21 36.06
C LEU A 612 -10.77 -72.43 37.23
N ALA A 613 -9.98 -71.39 36.96
CA ALA A 613 -9.34 -70.54 37.95
C ALA A 613 -10.31 -69.50 38.54
N ILE A 614 -11.18 -68.86 37.73
CA ILE A 614 -12.29 -68.02 38.21
C ILE A 614 -13.23 -68.82 39.11
N LEU A 615 -13.61 -70.03 38.71
CA LEU A 615 -14.45 -70.91 39.53
C LEU A 615 -13.70 -71.46 40.77
N ALA A 616 -12.36 -71.52 40.74
CA ALA A 616 -11.53 -71.84 41.91
C ALA A 616 -11.51 -70.68 42.90
N ARG A 617 -11.30 -69.43 42.43
CA ARG A 617 -11.40 -68.19 43.22
C ARG A 617 -12.77 -68.06 43.88
N ARG A 618 -13.84 -68.42 43.16
CA ARG A 618 -15.21 -68.54 43.71
C ARG A 618 -15.33 -69.56 44.86
N GLY A 619 -14.41 -70.52 44.99
CA GLY A 619 -14.43 -71.56 46.03
C GLY A 619 -15.25 -72.79 45.70
N LEU A 620 -15.42 -73.15 44.42
CA LEU A 620 -16.13 -74.38 44.03
C LEU A 620 -15.22 -75.61 44.05
N GLY A 621 -15.71 -76.71 44.65
CA GLY A 621 -15.00 -78.00 44.66
C GLY A 621 -14.81 -78.61 43.26
N ARG A 622 -13.80 -79.49 43.11
CA ARG A 622 -13.34 -80.08 41.83
C ARG A 622 -14.53 -80.56 40.95
N THR A 623 -15.40 -81.41 41.49
CA THR A 623 -16.57 -81.98 40.78
C THR A 623 -17.56 -80.93 40.28
N ARG A 624 -17.81 -79.86 41.07
CA ARG A 624 -18.72 -78.78 40.66
C ARG A 624 -18.12 -77.91 39.56
N ARG A 625 -16.79 -77.69 39.57
CA ARG A 625 -16.08 -76.98 38.50
C ARG A 625 -16.11 -77.78 37.19
N ALA A 626 -15.77 -79.07 37.24
CA ALA A 626 -15.85 -79.96 36.08
C ALA A 626 -17.26 -80.03 35.47
N ALA A 627 -18.30 -80.10 36.30
CA ALA A 627 -19.69 -80.13 35.83
C ALA A 627 -20.16 -78.82 35.17
N ILE A 628 -19.64 -77.66 35.58
CA ILE A 628 -19.92 -76.37 34.91
C ILE A 628 -19.11 -76.28 33.61
N LEU A 629 -17.82 -76.64 33.64
CA LEU A 629 -16.95 -76.59 32.46
C LEU A 629 -17.48 -77.47 31.32
N ARG A 630 -17.81 -78.74 31.58
CA ARG A 630 -18.37 -79.67 30.57
C ARG A 630 -19.61 -79.11 29.87
N GLN A 631 -20.46 -78.36 30.58
CA GLN A 631 -21.67 -77.75 30.02
C GLN A 631 -21.41 -76.46 29.23
N VAL A 632 -20.23 -75.85 29.38
CA VAL A 632 -19.81 -74.64 28.65
C VAL A 632 -18.81 -74.97 27.52
N CYS A 633 -18.17 -76.14 27.51
CA CYS A 633 -17.22 -76.55 26.45
C CYS A 633 -17.77 -76.35 25.03
N HIS A 634 -19.03 -76.72 24.77
CA HIS A 634 -19.67 -76.53 23.45
C HIS A 634 -19.73 -75.07 22.98
N VAL A 635 -19.69 -74.09 23.91
CA VAL A 635 -19.66 -72.65 23.60
C VAL A 635 -18.23 -72.17 23.29
N LEU A 636 -17.20 -72.87 23.79
CA LEU A 636 -15.80 -72.57 23.51
C LEU A 636 -15.35 -73.19 22.17
N GLU A 637 -15.83 -74.41 21.88
CA GLU A 637 -15.50 -75.17 20.67
C GLU A 637 -16.20 -74.65 19.40
N SER A 638 -17.18 -73.75 19.54
CA SER A 638 -17.88 -73.08 18.44
C SER A 638 -17.37 -71.66 18.13
N SER A 639 -16.37 -71.16 18.86
CA SER A 639 -15.93 -69.75 18.81
C SER A 639 -14.49 -69.54 18.34
N SER A 640 -13.82 -70.58 17.83
CA SER A 640 -12.36 -70.61 17.59
C SER A 640 -11.89 -69.97 16.28
N GLY A 641 -12.57 -68.92 15.79
CA GLY A 641 -12.24 -68.26 14.53
C GLY A 641 -12.87 -66.88 14.42
N GLY A 642 -12.07 -65.84 14.69
CA GLY A 642 -12.47 -64.45 14.51
C GLY A 642 -11.34 -63.50 14.91
N GLU A 643 -11.05 -62.53 14.05
CA GLU A 643 -10.13 -61.41 14.30
C GLU A 643 -10.77 -60.43 15.28
N GLY A 644 -10.84 -60.82 16.55
CA GLY A 644 -11.42 -60.04 17.64
C GLY A 644 -10.37 -59.53 18.63
N ASN A 645 -10.70 -58.44 19.32
CA ASN A 645 -9.85 -57.85 20.35
C ASN A 645 -9.47 -58.90 21.42
N THR A 646 -8.16 -59.08 21.65
CA THR A 646 -7.63 -60.06 22.60
C THR A 646 -7.51 -59.49 24.01
N LEU A 647 -7.84 -60.28 25.03
CA LEU A 647 -7.70 -59.95 26.45
C LEU A 647 -7.26 -61.16 27.28
N PHE A 648 -8.04 -62.24 27.27
CA PHE A 648 -7.73 -63.48 28.00
C PHE A 648 -6.63 -64.30 27.33
N ALA A 649 -6.39 -64.14 26.03
CA ALA A 649 -5.28 -64.79 25.34
C ALA A 649 -3.93 -64.54 26.03
N GLU A 650 -3.72 -63.33 26.58
CA GLU A 650 -2.48 -62.94 27.24
C GLU A 650 -2.47 -63.08 28.77
N ILE A 651 -3.57 -63.55 29.38
CA ILE A 651 -3.64 -63.73 30.84
C ILE A 651 -3.09 -65.11 31.19
N ASP A 652 -1.91 -65.16 31.81
CA ASP A 652 -1.36 -66.42 32.29
C ASP A 652 -2.09 -66.91 33.54
N VAL A 653 -2.56 -68.15 33.48
CA VAL A 653 -3.28 -68.79 34.59
C VAL A 653 -2.28 -69.54 35.47
N PRO A 654 -2.25 -69.31 36.80
CA PRO A 654 -1.42 -70.11 37.69
C PRO A 654 -1.84 -71.57 37.62
N VAL A 655 -0.91 -72.45 37.24
CA VAL A 655 -1.15 -73.87 36.94
C VAL A 655 -2.07 -74.50 37.98
N VAL A 656 -3.16 -75.11 37.50
CA VAL A 656 -4.04 -75.91 38.36
C VAL A 656 -3.40 -77.28 38.50
N ILE A 657 -2.42 -77.40 39.40
CA ILE A 657 -1.88 -78.71 39.80
C ILE A 657 -3.01 -79.50 40.47
N CYS A 658 -3.68 -80.32 39.67
CA CYS A 658 -4.51 -81.40 40.15
C CYS A 658 -3.56 -82.52 40.59
N CYS A 659 -3.04 -82.44 41.81
CA CYS A 659 -2.52 -83.63 42.47
C CYS A 659 -3.64 -84.68 42.45
N PHE A 660 -3.29 -85.86 41.91
CA PHE A 660 -4.19 -86.96 41.59
C PHE A 660 -5.02 -87.38 42.81
#